data_AF-A0A5N6TEL7-F1
#
_entry.id   AF-A0A5N6TEL7-F1
#
_cell.length_a   1.000
_cell.length_b   1.000
_cell.length_c   1.000
_cell.angle_alpha   90.00
_cell.angle_beta   90.00
_cell.angle_gamma   90.00
#
_symmetry.space_group_name_H-M   'P 1'
#
loop_
_entity.id
_entity.type
_entity.pdbx_description
1 polymer ?
#
loop_
_entity_poly.entity_id
_entity_poly.type
_entity_poly.pdbx_seq_one_letter_code
_entity_poly.pdbx_strand_id
1 'polypeptide(L)'
;MPPPPGRECRRNLDPGASLVLIGIRGCGKRSLGFVAATALKRRFITEDHYFKHVTGITRHEYLRCHGSQAFQQRDIEVLKEMLDNHRSHCVIECGLGSLTRPVQDHLRLYSITNPVVYLVRDMDRIQTLLGLEDQAVKMLCEGDPLHRTCSNFEYYNIEDGSSTTAQIDEVTPDRRSVGYSFKLREAKEDFTRFLRFITGANVNHSGYDSPFVLLETPPENRSFTHAIFVRTSELIEEKVNLHELESGGDAIELCVDSWGPGMARTVSKQVSLLRRSARIPIIMSIDLSSSGVGDNIRSPAQSRSLYHEIAEHGLRLAVEYLALDLGQDKPLLEEVINNRGMTKIIGQYVYDSLPPMGWDNEDRLSRYLYAKGIGCQLVRILQVATEREDNAAVAKFTNRVRSLPGEHPPLIAYNIGSLGRTSQVFNSVLTSVTHPAIKRIKDNGKDPLITSRDAVQALFQSYVLDPLQFYILGASVAYSLSPAMHNAAFDHCGMSHTYSIPEASSLASLDQLSRDPHFGGASVVQPWRVQISQRLASRSRHAEAIGAINTIMPLRARAGETMFPLQEQATRRNQAGRVLGWYGENTDWVGIMTCINRNLSPRNAISPPKTTGLVIGAGGMGRAAIYAMLRLGCRKIFIYNRTLSRAQDVARHFNSWAAASQVGSTEVVHVLGSLQDDWPSDACHPCLIASCVPADPDQDEPPANFEMPLQWLESPTGGVVLEFAYKPLETPLLRQMRQFRSETGRPWVLVDGLDNVVEQAIAQFELLTGRKAPRRLMTMEALRNYAGESGHFDEKTIQARVEGER
;
A
#
# COMPACT_ATOMS: atom_id res chain seq x y z
N MET A 1 -22.46 30.61 29.25
CA MET A 1 -23.24 29.38 29.05
C MET A 1 -22.54 28.54 28.01
N PRO A 2 -22.26 27.25 28.27
CA PRO A 2 -21.79 26.35 27.23
C PRO A 2 -22.96 25.99 26.30
N PRO A 3 -22.71 25.63 25.04
CA PRO A 3 -23.75 25.18 24.12
C PRO A 3 -24.31 23.80 24.54
N PRO A 4 -25.51 23.42 24.08
CA PRO A 4 -26.14 22.15 24.44
C PRO A 4 -25.40 20.93 23.82
N PRO A 5 -25.58 19.71 24.35
CA PRO A 5 -24.87 18.52 23.88
C PRO A 5 -25.50 18.00 22.57
N GLY A 6 -24.94 18.44 21.45
CA GLY A 6 -25.11 17.83 20.13
C GLY A 6 -23.81 17.15 19.72
N ARG A 7 -23.90 15.98 19.08
CA ARG A 7 -22.78 15.10 18.70
C ARG A 7 -21.67 15.86 17.93
N GLU A 8 -20.57 16.20 18.59
CA GLU A 8 -19.33 16.61 17.91
C GLU A 8 -18.35 15.43 17.87
N CYS A 9 -18.62 14.42 17.04
CA CYS A 9 -17.63 13.37 16.75
C CYS A 9 -16.79 13.80 15.53
N ARG A 10 -15.88 14.75 15.75
CA ARG A 10 -14.93 15.14 14.70
C ARG A 10 -13.86 14.05 14.64
N ARG A 11 -13.84 13.21 13.59
CA ARG A 11 -12.74 12.25 13.32
C ARG A 11 -11.39 12.93 12.97
N ASN A 12 -11.20 14.17 13.42
CA ASN A 12 -9.96 14.93 13.33
C ASN A 12 -9.27 14.83 14.69
N LEU A 13 -8.40 13.83 14.83
CA LEU A 13 -7.82 13.41 16.10
C LEU A 13 -6.37 13.86 16.20
N ASP A 14 -5.89 14.13 17.41
CA ASP A 14 -4.50 14.51 17.64
C ASP A 14 -3.53 13.38 17.20
N PRO A 15 -2.47 13.66 16.41
CA PRO A 15 -1.52 12.62 15.97
C PRO A 15 -0.79 11.90 17.10
N GLY A 16 -0.74 12.47 18.29
CA GLY A 16 -0.24 11.88 19.53
C GLY A 16 -1.29 11.11 20.32
N ALA A 17 -2.59 11.20 19.99
CA ALA A 17 -3.66 10.52 20.71
C ALA A 17 -3.49 9.00 20.70
N SER A 18 -3.62 8.35 21.86
CA SER A 18 -3.52 6.90 22.02
C SER A 18 -4.60 6.17 21.24
N LEU A 19 -4.21 5.03 20.65
CA LEU A 19 -5.07 4.13 19.91
C LEU A 19 -5.64 3.06 20.85
N VAL A 20 -6.95 2.87 20.85
CA VAL A 20 -7.62 1.82 21.64
C VAL A 20 -8.18 0.75 20.70
N LEU A 21 -7.90 -0.51 21.02
CA LEU A 21 -8.43 -1.68 20.30
C LEU A 21 -9.47 -2.39 21.17
N ILE A 22 -10.70 -2.52 20.63
CA ILE A 22 -11.83 -3.21 21.28
C ILE A 22 -12.36 -4.33 20.38
N GLY A 23 -13.12 -5.25 20.98
CA GLY A 23 -13.73 -6.40 20.29
C GLY A 23 -13.72 -7.65 21.17
N ILE A 24 -14.40 -8.70 20.74
CA ILE A 24 -14.44 -9.97 21.48
C ILE A 24 -13.10 -10.73 21.51
N ARG A 25 -12.99 -11.73 22.40
CA ARG A 25 -11.80 -12.60 22.47
C ARG A 25 -11.65 -13.35 21.13
N GLY A 26 -10.41 -13.52 20.67
CA GLY A 26 -10.11 -14.25 19.41
C GLY A 26 -10.08 -13.40 18.13
N CYS A 27 -10.57 -12.15 18.16
CA CYS A 27 -10.55 -11.27 16.98
C CYS A 27 -9.16 -10.73 16.59
N GLY A 28 -8.13 -10.94 17.41
CA GLY A 28 -6.73 -10.58 17.09
C GLY A 28 -6.19 -9.33 17.78
N LYS A 29 -6.91 -8.75 18.77
CA LYS A 29 -6.51 -7.52 19.49
C LYS A 29 -5.04 -7.47 19.91
N ARG A 30 -4.54 -8.53 20.55
CA ARG A 30 -3.16 -8.56 21.04
C ARG A 30 -2.13 -8.57 19.91
N SER A 31 -2.34 -9.41 18.89
CA SER A 31 -1.45 -9.50 17.73
C SER A 31 -1.42 -8.20 16.93
N LEU A 32 -2.60 -7.66 16.60
CA LEU A 32 -2.73 -6.38 15.91
C LEU A 32 -2.28 -5.21 16.78
N GLY A 33 -2.43 -5.28 18.10
CA GLY A 33 -1.90 -4.31 19.06
C GLY A 33 -0.37 -4.21 19.02
N PHE A 34 0.34 -5.35 18.91
CA PHE A 34 1.78 -5.33 18.67
C PHE A 34 2.16 -4.73 17.31
N VAL A 35 1.41 -5.06 16.26
CA VAL A 35 1.60 -4.46 14.92
C VAL A 35 1.42 -2.94 14.99
N ALA A 36 0.35 -2.47 15.64
CA ALA A 36 0.06 -1.05 15.82
C ALA A 36 1.14 -0.32 16.61
N ALA A 37 1.57 -0.89 17.73
CA ALA A 37 2.62 -0.31 18.57
C ALA A 37 3.94 -0.16 17.81
N THR A 38 4.29 -1.17 17.00
CA THR A 38 5.48 -1.14 16.14
C THR A 38 5.33 -0.11 15.02
N ALA A 39 4.20 -0.13 14.31
CA ALA A 39 3.93 0.75 13.18
C ALA A 39 3.90 2.24 13.56
N LEU A 40 3.33 2.55 14.73
CA LEU A 40 3.19 3.91 15.25
C LEU A 40 4.36 4.32 16.17
N LYS A 41 5.28 3.40 16.48
CA LYS A 41 6.38 3.59 17.46
C LYS A 41 5.87 4.05 18.83
N ARG A 42 4.84 3.38 19.34
CA ARG A 42 4.15 3.71 20.59
C ARG A 42 4.27 2.59 21.61
N ARG A 43 4.09 2.93 22.89
CA ARG A 43 4.08 1.92 23.97
C ARG A 43 2.82 1.07 23.87
N PHE A 44 2.96 -0.26 23.98
CA PHE A 44 1.83 -1.17 24.01
C PHE A 44 1.40 -1.48 25.45
N ILE A 45 0.12 -1.29 25.77
CA ILE A 45 -0.48 -1.55 27.08
C ILE A 45 -1.61 -2.56 26.89
N THR A 46 -1.57 -3.63 27.67
CA THR A 46 -2.64 -4.64 27.72
C THR A 46 -3.37 -4.56 29.05
N GLU A 47 -4.69 -4.68 29.03
CA GLU A 47 -5.55 -4.65 30.22
C GLU A 47 -5.06 -5.61 31.32
N ASP A 48 -4.71 -6.85 30.98
CA ASP A 48 -4.27 -7.87 31.96
C ASP A 48 -3.00 -7.46 32.71
N HIS A 49 -2.02 -6.87 31.99
CA HIS A 49 -0.78 -6.39 32.58
C HIS A 49 -1.02 -5.16 33.45
N TYR A 50 -1.85 -4.22 32.97
CA TYR A 50 -2.17 -3.01 33.73
C TYR A 50 -2.94 -3.34 35.02
N PHE A 51 -3.90 -4.27 34.95
CA PHE A 51 -4.63 -4.74 36.12
C PHE A 51 -3.71 -5.33 37.17
N LYS A 52 -2.77 -6.21 36.76
CA LYS A 52 -1.77 -6.77 37.69
C LYS A 52 -0.88 -5.69 38.29
N HIS A 53 -0.46 -4.72 37.50
CA HIS A 53 0.36 -3.61 37.96
C HIS A 53 -0.36 -2.77 39.04
N VAL A 54 -1.65 -2.46 38.84
CA VAL A 54 -2.43 -1.63 39.78
C VAL A 54 -2.88 -2.41 41.02
N THR A 55 -3.23 -3.69 40.89
CA THR A 55 -3.80 -4.49 42.01
C THR A 55 -2.78 -5.37 42.72
N GLY A 56 -1.58 -5.56 42.16
CA GLY A 56 -0.54 -6.46 42.65
C GLY A 56 -0.76 -7.94 42.28
N ILE A 57 -1.96 -8.33 41.84
CA ILE A 57 -2.34 -9.71 41.52
C ILE A 57 -3.00 -9.81 40.15
N THR A 58 -2.98 -10.98 39.53
CA THR A 58 -3.63 -11.20 38.23
C THR A 58 -5.16 -11.12 38.35
N ARG A 59 -5.85 -10.86 37.24
CA ARG A 59 -7.33 -10.88 37.18
C ARG A 59 -7.92 -12.21 37.66
N HIS A 60 -7.28 -13.33 37.33
CA HIS A 60 -7.70 -14.67 37.77
C HIS A 60 -7.56 -14.84 39.28
N GLU A 61 -6.43 -14.42 39.86
CA GLU A 61 -6.22 -14.44 41.31
C GLU A 61 -7.21 -13.51 42.02
N TYR A 62 -7.43 -12.31 41.49
CA TYR A 62 -8.39 -11.35 42.06
C TYR A 62 -9.82 -11.91 42.07
N LEU A 63 -10.26 -12.49 40.95
CA LEU A 63 -11.57 -13.15 40.85
C LEU A 63 -11.71 -14.28 41.87
N ARG A 64 -10.66 -15.08 42.08
CA ARG A 64 -10.65 -16.17 43.06
C ARG A 64 -10.68 -15.66 44.51
N CYS A 65 -9.96 -14.59 44.82
CA CYS A 65 -9.85 -14.04 46.17
C CYS A 65 -11.06 -13.19 46.60
N HIS A 66 -11.66 -12.44 45.66
CA HIS A 66 -12.67 -11.42 45.97
C HIS A 66 -14.06 -11.71 45.38
N GLY A 67 -14.19 -12.75 44.54
CA GLY A 67 -15.45 -13.11 43.89
C GLY A 67 -15.79 -12.24 42.67
N SER A 68 -16.86 -12.63 41.96
CA SER A 68 -17.22 -12.06 40.65
C SER A 68 -17.69 -10.61 40.70
N GLN A 69 -18.48 -10.24 41.70
CA GLN A 69 -19.04 -8.88 41.81
C GLN A 69 -17.94 -7.84 42.08
N ALA A 70 -17.07 -8.10 43.07
CA ALA A 70 -15.95 -7.23 43.40
C ALA A 70 -14.93 -7.17 42.24
N PHE A 71 -14.71 -8.29 41.54
CA PHE A 71 -13.90 -8.32 40.33
C PHE A 71 -14.48 -7.40 39.25
N GLN A 72 -15.77 -7.53 38.90
CA GLN A 72 -16.37 -6.69 37.85
C GLN A 72 -16.28 -5.19 38.16
N GLN A 73 -16.56 -4.80 39.41
CA GLN A 73 -16.44 -3.40 39.81
C GLN A 73 -15.00 -2.90 39.68
N ARG A 74 -14.03 -3.67 40.21
CA ARG A 74 -12.61 -3.28 40.16
C ARG A 74 -12.07 -3.26 38.74
N ASP A 75 -12.49 -4.21 37.90
CA ASP A 75 -12.10 -4.31 36.50
C ASP A 75 -12.56 -3.08 35.70
N ILE A 76 -13.79 -2.63 35.91
CA ILE A 76 -14.33 -1.40 35.30
C ILE A 76 -13.53 -0.16 35.75
N GLU A 77 -13.26 -0.03 37.06
CA GLU A 77 -12.48 1.10 37.60
C GLU A 77 -11.08 1.16 37.00
N VAL A 78 -10.36 0.04 37.03
CA VAL A 78 -8.98 -0.06 36.52
C VAL A 78 -8.92 0.14 35.01
N LEU A 79 -9.92 -0.32 34.25
CA LEU A 79 -9.99 -0.11 32.81
C LEU A 79 -10.20 1.36 32.46
N LYS A 80 -11.05 2.08 33.19
CA LYS A 80 -11.23 3.54 33.03
C LYS A 80 -9.95 4.29 33.38
N GLU A 81 -9.33 3.94 34.50
CA GLU A 81 -8.05 4.50 34.93
C GLU A 81 -6.95 4.27 33.88
N MET A 82 -6.89 3.07 33.29
CA MET A 82 -5.95 2.75 32.21
C MET A 82 -6.12 3.70 31.02
N LEU A 83 -7.37 3.93 30.60
CA LEU A 83 -7.68 4.80 29.46
C LEU A 83 -7.31 6.27 29.75
N ASP A 84 -7.67 6.77 30.94
CA ASP A 84 -7.50 8.16 31.32
C ASP A 84 -6.03 8.51 31.63
N ASN A 85 -5.26 7.59 32.21
CA ASN A 85 -3.84 7.80 32.48
C ASN A 85 -2.96 7.70 31.22
N HIS A 86 -3.50 7.19 30.12
CA HIS A 86 -2.73 6.87 28.91
C HIS A 86 -3.34 7.44 27.63
N ARG A 87 -3.80 8.69 27.66
CA ARG A 87 -4.46 9.34 26.52
C ARG A 87 -3.55 9.63 25.33
N SER A 88 -2.23 9.63 25.50
CA SER A 88 -1.27 9.91 24.42
C SER A 88 -0.16 8.87 24.30
N HIS A 89 0.38 8.74 23.08
CA HIS A 89 1.55 7.94 22.70
C HIS A 89 1.51 6.45 23.08
N CYS A 90 0.31 5.89 23.26
CA CYS A 90 0.12 4.46 23.56
C CYS A 90 -0.75 3.77 22.51
N VAL A 91 -0.64 2.44 22.48
CA VAL A 91 -1.63 1.52 21.92
C VAL A 91 -2.17 0.71 23.09
N ILE A 92 -3.49 0.71 23.27
CA ILE A 92 -4.18 0.11 24.40
C ILE A 92 -5.07 -1.02 23.89
N GLU A 93 -4.90 -2.21 24.46
CA GLU A 93 -5.77 -3.35 24.23
C GLU A 93 -6.76 -3.50 25.38
N CYS A 94 -8.05 -3.42 25.07
CA CYS A 94 -9.13 -3.68 26.01
C CYS A 94 -9.66 -5.11 25.80
N GLY A 95 -9.74 -5.89 26.86
CA GLY A 95 -10.38 -7.20 26.87
C GLY A 95 -11.90 -7.11 27.01
N LEU A 96 -12.53 -8.18 27.51
CA LEU A 96 -13.98 -8.34 27.50
C LEU A 96 -14.74 -7.32 28.37
N GLY A 97 -14.06 -6.62 29.29
CA GLY A 97 -14.63 -5.51 30.05
C GLY A 97 -15.23 -4.41 29.16
N SER A 98 -14.78 -4.29 27.90
CA SER A 98 -15.31 -3.35 26.89
C SER A 98 -16.78 -3.56 26.52
N LEU A 99 -17.36 -4.72 26.83
CA LEU A 99 -18.78 -5.01 26.59
C LEU A 99 -19.70 -4.48 27.71
N THR A 100 -19.14 -4.04 28.84
CA THR A 100 -19.95 -3.52 29.95
C THR A 100 -20.42 -2.09 29.67
N ARG A 101 -21.68 -1.77 30.00
CA ARG A 101 -22.26 -0.43 29.74
C ARG A 101 -21.40 0.71 30.32
N PRO A 102 -20.91 0.65 31.59
CA PRO A 102 -20.10 1.74 32.15
C PRO A 102 -18.80 2.01 31.38
N VAL A 103 -18.22 0.98 30.76
CA VAL A 103 -17.01 1.10 29.94
C VAL A 103 -17.36 1.56 28.53
N GLN A 104 -18.46 1.09 27.94
CA GLN A 104 -18.94 1.56 26.64
C GLN A 104 -19.26 3.06 26.66
N ASP A 105 -19.89 3.56 27.72
CA ASP A 105 -20.16 4.99 27.88
C ASP A 105 -18.86 5.79 28.03
N HIS A 106 -17.87 5.27 28.76
CA HIS A 106 -16.54 5.88 28.87
C HIS A 106 -15.80 5.91 27.53
N LEU A 107 -15.82 4.80 26.79
CA LEU A 107 -15.22 4.68 25.46
C LEU A 107 -15.90 5.61 24.45
N ARG A 108 -17.22 5.83 24.56
CA ARG A 108 -17.95 6.78 23.71
C ARG A 108 -17.50 8.22 23.94
N LEU A 109 -17.20 8.60 25.17
CA LEU A 109 -16.61 9.92 25.47
C LEU A 109 -15.14 9.97 25.04
N TYR A 110 -14.41 8.86 25.22
CA TYR A 110 -13.01 8.74 24.82
C TYR A 110 -12.82 8.88 23.30
N SER A 111 -13.74 8.31 22.51
CA SER A 111 -13.67 8.32 21.04
C SER A 111 -13.85 9.69 20.39
N ILE A 112 -14.27 10.70 21.18
CA ILE A 112 -14.31 12.10 20.73
C ILE A 112 -12.90 12.64 20.48
N THR A 113 -11.93 12.26 21.32
CA THR A 113 -10.54 12.77 21.24
C THR A 113 -9.53 11.75 20.76
N ASN A 114 -9.89 10.46 20.76
CA ASN A 114 -8.96 9.37 20.50
C ASN A 114 -9.52 8.35 19.50
N PRO A 115 -8.65 7.68 18.72
CA PRO A 115 -9.09 6.61 17.84
C PRO A 115 -9.41 5.34 18.65
N VAL A 116 -10.66 4.89 18.56
CA VAL A 116 -11.16 3.64 19.15
C VAL A 116 -11.59 2.72 18.01
N VAL A 117 -10.79 1.69 17.76
CA VAL A 117 -10.96 0.76 16.64
C VAL A 117 -11.64 -0.52 17.14
N TYR A 118 -12.82 -0.79 16.59
CA TYR A 118 -13.50 -2.07 16.75
C TYR A 118 -12.93 -3.11 15.76
N LEU A 119 -12.35 -4.18 16.30
CA LEU A 119 -11.81 -5.29 15.51
C LEU A 119 -12.84 -6.39 15.33
N VAL A 120 -13.20 -6.65 14.08
CA VAL A 120 -14.17 -7.66 13.67
C VAL A 120 -13.44 -8.87 13.09
N ARG A 121 -13.94 -10.08 13.35
CA ARG A 121 -13.46 -11.32 12.71
C ARG A 121 -14.64 -12.25 12.43
N ASP A 122 -14.41 -13.26 11.59
CA ASP A 122 -15.40 -14.32 11.37
C ASP A 122 -15.69 -15.09 12.67
N MET A 123 -16.97 -15.36 12.94
CA MET A 123 -17.40 -15.94 14.22
C MET A 123 -17.14 -17.44 14.25
N ASP A 124 -17.30 -18.12 13.12
CA ASP A 124 -16.98 -19.54 12.98
C ASP A 124 -15.51 -19.78 13.31
N ARG A 125 -14.64 -18.84 12.90
CA ARG A 125 -13.21 -18.88 13.22
C ARG A 125 -12.92 -18.62 14.69
N ILE A 126 -13.66 -17.72 15.33
CA ILE A 126 -13.53 -17.48 16.78
C ILE A 126 -13.98 -18.73 17.55
N GLN A 127 -15.07 -19.37 17.13
CA GLN A 127 -15.57 -20.60 17.71
C GLN A 127 -14.53 -21.71 17.63
N THR A 128 -13.96 -21.98 16.45
CA THR A 128 -12.92 -22.99 16.28
C THR A 128 -11.66 -22.67 17.09
N LEU A 129 -11.20 -21.40 17.08
CA LEU A 129 -9.97 -21.00 17.76
C LEU A 129 -10.04 -21.12 19.29
N LEU A 130 -11.22 -20.85 19.86
CA LEU A 130 -11.43 -20.81 21.30
C LEU A 130 -12.12 -22.06 21.85
N GLY A 131 -12.56 -22.99 20.98
CA GLY A 131 -13.33 -24.17 21.37
C GLY A 131 -14.63 -23.81 22.08
N LEU A 132 -15.36 -22.81 21.55
CA LEU A 132 -16.59 -22.32 22.19
C LEU A 132 -17.80 -23.21 21.87
N GLU A 133 -18.66 -23.39 22.86
CA GLU A 133 -19.99 -23.97 22.69
C GLU A 133 -20.95 -22.99 21.97
N ASP A 134 -21.96 -23.52 21.28
CA ASP A 134 -22.88 -22.74 20.45
C ASP A 134 -23.61 -21.63 21.24
N GLN A 135 -23.93 -21.86 22.52
CA GLN A 135 -24.57 -20.86 23.36
C GLN A 135 -23.65 -19.65 23.61
N ALA A 136 -22.37 -19.90 23.87
CA ALA A 136 -21.38 -18.82 24.04
C ALA A 136 -21.17 -18.06 22.74
N VAL A 137 -21.16 -18.75 21.60
CA VAL A 137 -21.08 -18.12 20.27
C VAL A 137 -22.28 -17.21 20.03
N LYS A 138 -23.50 -17.67 20.32
CA LYS A 138 -24.72 -16.88 20.16
C LYS A 138 -24.67 -15.59 21.00
N MET A 139 -24.27 -15.69 22.26
CA MET A 139 -24.12 -14.51 23.13
C MET A 139 -23.09 -13.51 22.59
N LEU A 140 -21.96 -13.99 22.05
CA LEU A 140 -20.95 -13.12 21.45
C LEU A 140 -21.43 -12.51 20.14
N CYS A 141 -22.16 -13.25 19.30
CA CYS A 141 -22.76 -12.73 18.06
C CYS A 141 -23.74 -11.57 18.33
N GLU A 142 -24.51 -11.65 19.42
CA GLU A 142 -25.45 -10.60 19.83
C GLU A 142 -24.73 -9.40 20.46
N GLY A 143 -23.69 -9.66 21.28
CA GLY A 143 -22.98 -8.61 22.02
C GLY A 143 -21.91 -7.86 21.22
N ASP A 144 -21.16 -8.53 20.35
CA ASP A 144 -20.01 -7.95 19.64
C ASP A 144 -20.36 -6.70 18.80
N PRO A 145 -21.50 -6.65 18.06
CA PRO A 145 -21.91 -5.45 17.33
C PRO A 145 -22.11 -4.20 18.19
N LEU A 146 -22.34 -4.34 19.51
CA LEU A 146 -22.51 -3.21 20.42
C LEU A 146 -21.26 -2.33 20.52
N HIS A 147 -20.07 -2.86 20.21
CA HIS A 147 -18.83 -2.09 20.13
C HIS A 147 -18.90 -0.94 19.10
N ARG A 148 -19.81 -1.00 18.11
CA ARG A 148 -20.03 0.12 17.17
C ARG A 148 -20.51 1.38 17.87
N THR A 149 -21.25 1.25 18.97
CA THR A 149 -21.81 2.39 19.71
C THR A 149 -20.79 3.16 20.55
N CYS A 150 -19.58 2.61 20.72
CA CYS A 150 -18.50 3.18 21.52
C CYS A 150 -17.16 3.25 20.76
N SER A 151 -17.16 3.05 19.44
CA SER A 151 -16.00 3.18 18.55
C SER A 151 -16.25 4.22 17.47
N ASN A 152 -15.20 4.83 16.95
CA ASN A 152 -15.25 5.74 15.80
C ASN A 152 -14.69 5.11 14.51
N PHE A 153 -13.95 4.00 14.64
CA PHE A 153 -13.40 3.24 13.53
C PHE A 153 -13.69 1.74 13.65
N GLU A 154 -13.64 1.04 12.52
CA GLU A 154 -13.87 -0.40 12.41
C GLU A 154 -12.88 -1.04 11.43
N TYR A 155 -12.33 -2.19 11.80
CA TYR A 155 -11.39 -2.95 10.98
C TYR A 155 -11.75 -4.44 10.99
N TYR A 156 -11.91 -5.04 9.80
CA TYR A 156 -12.21 -6.46 9.68
C TYR A 156 -10.90 -7.25 9.47
N ASN A 157 -10.56 -8.08 10.44
CA ASN A 157 -9.34 -8.88 10.44
C ASN A 157 -9.51 -10.16 9.59
N ILE A 158 -8.99 -10.13 8.37
CA ILE A 158 -9.00 -11.26 7.43
C ILE A 158 -7.81 -12.17 7.72
N GLU A 159 -8.01 -13.49 7.62
CA GLU A 159 -6.96 -14.50 7.81
C GLU A 159 -5.99 -14.60 6.61
N ASP A 160 -4.72 -14.90 6.86
CA ASP A 160 -3.74 -15.13 5.80
C ASP A 160 -3.85 -16.57 5.24
N GLY A 161 -3.90 -16.72 3.91
CA GLY A 161 -4.22 -17.99 3.22
C GLY A 161 -3.24 -19.15 3.47
N SER A 162 -2.06 -18.87 4.02
CA SER A 162 -1.05 -19.89 4.39
C SER A 162 -1.48 -20.86 5.52
N SER A 163 -2.67 -20.66 6.12
CA SER A 163 -3.20 -21.57 7.14
C SER A 163 -3.71 -22.91 6.61
N THR A 164 -4.05 -23.00 5.31
CA THR A 164 -4.87 -24.10 4.79
C THR A 164 -4.08 -25.31 4.31
N THR A 165 -2.84 -25.14 3.83
CA THR A 165 -1.98 -26.23 3.33
C THR A 165 -1.09 -26.88 4.39
N ALA A 166 -1.07 -26.36 5.63
CA ALA A 166 -0.30 -26.90 6.75
C ALA A 166 -1.10 -27.87 7.65
N GLN A 167 -2.07 -28.60 7.11
CA GLN A 167 -2.84 -29.61 7.85
C GLN A 167 -2.15 -31.00 7.95
N ILE A 168 -0.88 -31.13 7.55
CA ILE A 168 -0.18 -32.44 7.60
C ILE A 168 0.68 -32.66 8.86
N ASP A 169 1.01 -31.64 9.67
CA ASP A 169 1.78 -31.87 10.91
C ASP A 169 0.97 -31.55 12.17
N GLU A 170 0.39 -32.60 12.75
CA GLU A 170 -0.45 -32.63 13.95
C GLU A 170 0.34 -32.44 15.27
N VAL A 171 1.34 -31.57 15.28
CA VAL A 171 2.14 -31.27 16.49
C VAL A 171 1.99 -29.79 16.84
N THR A 172 1.62 -29.53 18.11
CA THR A 172 1.43 -28.21 18.73
C THR A 172 2.24 -27.10 18.07
N PRO A 173 1.63 -25.99 17.60
CA PRO A 173 2.35 -24.96 16.87
C PRO A 173 3.37 -24.30 17.79
N ASP A 174 4.65 -24.67 17.64
CA ASP A 174 5.73 -23.98 18.31
C ASP A 174 5.71 -22.53 17.81
N ARG A 175 5.37 -21.61 18.71
CA ARG A 175 5.37 -20.16 18.44
C ARG A 175 6.76 -19.66 18.03
N ARG A 176 7.82 -20.48 18.20
CA ARG A 176 9.21 -20.24 17.78
C ARG A 176 9.52 -20.71 16.35
N SER A 177 8.62 -21.43 15.69
CA SER A 177 8.84 -21.88 14.31
C SER A 177 8.82 -20.70 13.32
N VAL A 178 9.62 -20.84 12.26
CA VAL A 178 9.64 -19.94 11.09
C VAL A 178 8.21 -19.72 10.61
N GLY A 179 7.43 -20.81 10.44
CA GLY A 179 6.06 -20.79 9.94
C GLY A 179 5.06 -19.96 10.76
N TYR A 180 5.23 -19.81 12.08
CA TYR A 180 4.30 -19.01 12.88
C TYR A 180 4.42 -17.49 12.60
N SER A 181 5.63 -17.00 12.29
CA SER A 181 5.86 -15.57 12.02
C SER A 181 5.33 -15.10 10.67
N PHE A 182 5.04 -16.02 9.74
CA PHE A 182 4.55 -15.74 8.39
C PHE A 182 3.02 -15.73 8.26
N LYS A 183 2.29 -16.21 9.28
CA LYS A 183 0.81 -16.28 9.29
C LYS A 183 0.07 -14.92 9.33
N LEU A 184 0.78 -13.80 9.42
CA LEU A 184 0.18 -12.45 9.57
C LEU A 184 0.83 -11.41 8.64
N ARG A 185 1.50 -11.84 7.57
CA ARG A 185 2.20 -10.94 6.65
C ARG A 185 1.25 -9.95 5.99
N GLU A 186 0.13 -10.42 5.44
CA GLU A 186 -0.80 -9.56 4.70
C GLU A 186 -1.63 -8.72 5.67
N ALA A 187 -2.10 -9.32 6.78
CA ALA A 187 -2.77 -8.60 7.85
C ALA A 187 -1.90 -7.46 8.45
N LYS A 188 -0.59 -7.68 8.62
CA LYS A 188 0.35 -6.65 9.09
C LYS A 188 0.44 -5.48 8.12
N GLU A 189 0.62 -5.75 6.82
CA GLU A 189 0.73 -4.72 5.79
C GLU A 189 -0.55 -3.87 5.71
N ASP A 190 -1.71 -4.53 5.62
CA ASP A 190 -3.01 -3.88 5.50
C ASP A 190 -3.37 -3.06 6.76
N PHE A 191 -3.26 -3.66 7.95
CA PHE A 191 -3.58 -2.96 9.19
C PHE A 191 -2.64 -1.77 9.42
N THR A 192 -1.35 -1.89 9.08
CA THR A 192 -0.41 -0.76 9.15
C THR A 192 -0.85 0.40 8.27
N ARG A 193 -1.33 0.14 7.04
CA ARG A 193 -1.85 1.18 6.14
C ARG A 193 -3.08 1.87 6.74
N PHE A 194 -4.03 1.08 7.23
CA PHE A 194 -5.23 1.58 7.91
C PHE A 194 -4.88 2.50 9.09
N LEU A 195 -3.98 2.07 9.98
CA LEU A 195 -3.56 2.86 11.12
C LEU A 195 -2.91 4.19 10.73
N ARG A 196 -2.05 4.18 9.72
CA ARG A 196 -1.38 5.38 9.21
C ARG A 196 -2.39 6.37 8.63
N PHE A 197 -3.44 5.87 7.97
CA PHE A 197 -4.52 6.70 7.45
C PHE A 197 -5.32 7.34 8.58
N ILE A 198 -5.82 6.58 9.55
CA ILE A 198 -6.70 7.11 10.61
C ILE A 198 -5.97 8.00 11.64
N THR A 199 -4.65 7.85 11.80
CA THR A 199 -3.85 8.65 12.74
C THR A 199 -3.17 9.85 12.09
N GLY A 200 -3.21 9.95 10.75
CA GLY A 200 -2.43 10.93 10.00
C GLY A 200 -0.91 10.73 10.10
N ALA A 201 -0.43 9.67 10.76
CA ALA A 201 0.97 9.47 11.14
C ALA A 201 1.97 9.30 9.97
N ASN A 202 1.53 9.42 8.72
CA ASN A 202 2.41 9.40 7.53
C ASN A 202 1.93 10.29 6.37
N VAL A 203 0.99 11.23 6.57
CA VAL A 203 0.57 12.14 5.49
C VAL A 203 1.73 13.04 5.02
N ASN A 204 2.75 13.24 5.88
CA ASN A 204 3.95 14.04 5.59
C ASN A 204 5.27 13.22 5.63
N HIS A 205 5.20 11.89 5.63
CA HIS A 205 6.38 11.01 5.77
C HIS A 205 6.45 9.87 4.74
N SER A 206 5.81 10.03 3.58
CA SER A 206 6.30 9.29 2.42
C SER A 206 7.74 9.77 2.19
N GLY A 207 8.67 8.85 2.40
CA GLY A 207 10.09 9.12 2.37
C GLY A 207 10.58 9.58 1.01
N TYR A 208 9.75 9.55 -0.03
CA TYR A 208 10.09 9.98 -1.37
C TYR A 208 9.77 11.45 -1.55
N ASP A 209 10.59 12.09 -2.38
CA ASP A 209 10.51 13.49 -2.74
C ASP A 209 10.69 13.49 -4.24
N SER A 210 9.81 12.74 -4.88
CA SER A 210 9.93 12.39 -6.29
C SER A 210 8.50 12.38 -6.84
N PRO A 211 8.10 13.40 -7.62
CA PRO A 211 6.73 13.51 -8.12
C PRO A 211 6.37 12.38 -9.09
N PHE A 212 7.36 11.58 -9.50
CA PHE A 212 7.18 10.38 -10.31
C PHE A 212 6.65 9.19 -9.51
N VAL A 213 6.78 9.17 -8.17
CA VAL A 213 6.35 8.05 -7.32
C VAL A 213 4.83 8.02 -7.22
N LEU A 214 4.24 6.91 -7.69
CA LEU A 214 2.80 6.72 -7.79
C LEU A 214 2.06 6.89 -6.46
N LEU A 215 2.64 6.37 -5.37
CA LEU A 215 2.04 6.38 -4.04
C LEU A 215 2.05 7.75 -3.36
N GLU A 216 2.87 8.70 -3.83
CA GLU A 216 2.97 10.04 -3.24
C GLU A 216 1.99 11.04 -3.86
N THR A 217 1.58 10.79 -5.10
CA THR A 217 0.63 11.65 -5.80
C THR A 217 -0.75 11.01 -5.78
N PRO A 218 -1.72 11.56 -5.02
CA PRO A 218 -3.08 11.06 -4.99
C PRO A 218 -3.69 10.92 -6.40
N PRO A 219 -4.57 9.94 -6.66
CA PRO A 219 -5.22 9.73 -7.94
C PRO A 219 -5.81 10.99 -8.60
N GLU A 220 -6.32 11.93 -7.82
CA GLU A 220 -6.93 13.17 -8.31
C GLU A 220 -5.93 14.23 -8.81
N ASN A 221 -4.65 14.07 -8.47
CA ASN A 221 -3.56 14.94 -8.93
C ASN A 221 -2.78 14.31 -10.10
N ARG A 222 -3.24 13.16 -10.60
CA ARG A 222 -2.65 12.43 -11.73
C ARG A 222 -3.57 12.53 -12.95
N SER A 223 -3.00 12.28 -14.13
CA SER A 223 -3.74 12.33 -15.40
C SER A 223 -4.24 10.96 -15.83
N PHE A 224 -5.46 10.93 -16.36
CA PHE A 224 -6.19 9.76 -16.84
C PHE A 224 -6.34 8.64 -15.81
N THR A 225 -6.70 8.96 -14.56
CA THR A 225 -6.90 7.93 -13.52
C THR A 225 -8.26 7.24 -13.60
N HIS A 226 -8.30 5.95 -13.25
CA HIS A 226 -9.50 5.11 -13.37
C HIS A 226 -9.90 4.48 -12.02
N ALA A 227 -11.21 4.34 -11.77
CA ALA A 227 -11.76 3.66 -10.61
C ALA A 227 -12.52 2.40 -11.04
N ILE A 228 -12.09 1.21 -10.62
CA ILE A 228 -12.78 -0.05 -10.95
C ILE A 228 -14.10 -0.08 -10.19
N PHE A 229 -15.22 -0.07 -10.90
CA PHE A 229 -16.55 -0.06 -10.30
C PHE A 229 -17.04 -1.48 -10.01
N VAL A 230 -17.29 -1.75 -8.73
CA VAL A 230 -17.78 -3.03 -8.21
C VAL A 230 -18.99 -2.79 -7.31
N ARG A 231 -20.02 -3.61 -7.43
CA ARG A 231 -21.20 -3.55 -6.56
C ARG A 231 -21.05 -4.49 -5.36
N THR A 232 -21.66 -4.12 -4.23
CA THR A 232 -21.73 -4.98 -3.05
C THR A 232 -22.43 -6.30 -3.38
N SER A 233 -23.51 -6.27 -4.17
CA SER A 233 -24.23 -7.46 -4.64
C SER A 233 -23.34 -8.42 -5.44
N GLU A 234 -22.51 -7.91 -6.36
CA GLU A 234 -21.57 -8.72 -7.17
C GLU A 234 -20.55 -9.45 -6.29
N LEU A 235 -20.09 -8.82 -5.21
CA LEU A 235 -19.15 -9.43 -4.26
C LEU A 235 -19.84 -10.47 -3.38
N ILE A 236 -21.10 -10.27 -2.99
CA ILE A 236 -21.89 -11.26 -2.22
C ILE A 236 -22.12 -12.53 -3.05
N GLU A 237 -22.40 -12.35 -4.34
CA GLU A 237 -22.66 -13.44 -5.28
C GLU A 237 -21.37 -14.08 -5.85
N GLU A 238 -20.20 -13.71 -5.33
CA GLU A 238 -18.88 -14.22 -5.76
C GLU A 238 -18.61 -14.04 -7.27
N LYS A 239 -19.16 -12.98 -7.87
CA LYS A 239 -19.02 -12.67 -9.30
C LYS A 239 -17.75 -11.91 -9.66
N VAL A 240 -16.88 -11.64 -8.68
CA VAL A 240 -15.68 -10.83 -8.83
C VAL A 240 -14.45 -11.64 -8.47
N ASN A 241 -13.55 -11.84 -9.43
CA ASN A 241 -12.23 -12.42 -9.14
C ASN A 241 -11.30 -11.34 -8.58
N LEU A 242 -11.18 -11.27 -7.25
CA LEU A 242 -10.37 -10.26 -6.56
C LEU A 242 -8.88 -10.30 -6.92
N HIS A 243 -8.34 -11.46 -7.31
CA HIS A 243 -6.93 -11.61 -7.67
C HIS A 243 -6.60 -10.95 -9.01
N GLU A 244 -7.58 -10.82 -9.89
CA GLU A 244 -7.42 -10.20 -11.21
C GLU A 244 -7.61 -8.67 -11.17
N LEU A 245 -8.11 -8.12 -10.07
CA LEU A 245 -8.29 -6.67 -9.93
C LEU A 245 -6.96 -5.91 -9.70
N GLU A 246 -5.85 -6.63 -9.49
CA GLU A 246 -4.53 -6.01 -9.35
C GLU A 246 -4.21 -5.21 -10.62
N SER A 247 -3.80 -3.94 -10.46
CA SER A 247 -3.40 -3.02 -11.54
C SER A 247 -4.47 -2.64 -12.58
N GLY A 248 -5.71 -3.11 -12.45
CA GLY A 248 -6.81 -2.76 -13.35
C GLY A 248 -7.33 -1.32 -13.21
N GLY A 249 -6.81 -0.54 -12.25
CA GLY A 249 -7.20 0.84 -11.99
C GLY A 249 -6.36 1.52 -10.90
N ASP A 250 -6.68 2.78 -10.66
CA ASP A 250 -6.03 3.67 -9.68
C ASP A 250 -6.77 3.76 -8.34
N ALA A 251 -8.03 3.35 -8.33
CA ALA A 251 -8.88 3.16 -7.17
C ALA A 251 -9.90 2.04 -7.43
N ILE A 252 -10.58 1.57 -6.38
CA ILE A 252 -11.78 0.73 -6.49
C ILE A 252 -12.98 1.52 -6.00
N GLU A 253 -14.01 1.64 -6.82
CA GLU A 253 -15.31 2.15 -6.41
C GLU A 253 -16.21 0.99 -5.97
N LEU A 254 -16.43 0.87 -4.66
CA LEU A 254 -17.41 -0.04 -4.07
C LEU A 254 -18.77 0.68 -3.97
N CYS A 255 -19.68 0.33 -4.88
CA CYS A 255 -21.05 0.84 -4.88
C CYS A 255 -21.93 -0.02 -3.96
N VAL A 256 -22.37 0.57 -2.85
CA VAL A 256 -23.30 -0.05 -1.91
C VAL A 256 -24.71 0.00 -2.48
N ASP A 257 -25.16 -1.14 -2.99
CA ASP A 257 -26.43 -1.35 -3.68
C ASP A 257 -27.35 -2.36 -2.97
N SER A 258 -26.95 -2.82 -1.78
CA SER A 258 -27.72 -3.66 -0.86
C SER A 258 -27.42 -3.28 0.59
N TRP A 259 -28.45 -3.08 1.41
CA TRP A 259 -28.31 -2.78 2.84
C TRP A 259 -29.45 -3.36 3.67
N GLY A 260 -29.11 -3.98 4.80
CA GLY A 260 -30.05 -4.64 5.69
C GLY A 260 -29.38 -5.16 6.97
N PRO A 261 -30.08 -5.94 7.80
CA PRO A 261 -29.51 -6.50 9.03
C PRO A 261 -28.23 -7.30 8.76
N GLY A 262 -27.15 -6.97 9.46
CA GLY A 262 -25.84 -7.61 9.29
C GLY A 262 -24.99 -7.08 8.13
N MET A 263 -25.53 -6.26 7.23
CA MET A 263 -24.78 -5.74 6.07
C MET A 263 -23.60 -4.87 6.44
N ALA A 264 -23.66 -4.13 7.56
CA ALA A 264 -22.49 -3.41 8.07
C ALA A 264 -21.27 -4.34 8.23
N ARG A 265 -21.46 -5.55 8.78
CA ARG A 265 -20.36 -6.54 8.90
C ARG A 265 -19.88 -7.03 7.54
N THR A 266 -20.81 -7.27 6.61
CA THR A 266 -20.49 -7.74 5.25
C THR A 266 -19.70 -6.69 4.48
N VAL A 267 -20.11 -5.41 4.52
CA VAL A 267 -19.39 -4.29 3.90
C VAL A 267 -18.02 -4.10 4.56
N SER A 268 -17.89 -4.22 5.88
CA SER A 268 -16.59 -4.22 6.56
C SER A 268 -15.66 -5.31 6.02
N LYS A 269 -16.19 -6.53 5.80
CA LYS A 269 -15.44 -7.65 5.21
C LYS A 269 -15.02 -7.35 3.77
N GLN A 270 -15.95 -6.86 2.94
CA GLN A 270 -15.71 -6.54 1.53
C GLN A 270 -14.67 -5.44 1.36
N VAL A 271 -14.78 -4.34 2.10
CA VAL A 271 -13.77 -3.27 2.08
C VAL A 271 -12.40 -3.80 2.46
N SER A 272 -12.32 -4.66 3.48
CA SER A 272 -11.05 -5.25 3.91
C SER A 272 -10.47 -6.23 2.86
N LEU A 273 -11.33 -6.99 2.17
CA LEU A 273 -10.92 -7.88 1.07
C LEU A 273 -10.34 -7.06 -0.08
N LEU A 274 -11.02 -5.99 -0.49
CA LEU A 274 -10.57 -5.09 -1.57
C LEU A 274 -9.26 -4.37 -1.22
N ARG A 275 -9.11 -3.89 0.01
CA ARG A 275 -7.85 -3.26 0.48
C ARG A 275 -6.65 -4.20 0.38
N ARG A 276 -6.89 -5.46 0.73
CA ARG A 276 -5.85 -6.49 0.76
C ARG A 276 -5.48 -6.98 -0.63
N SER A 277 -6.48 -7.20 -1.51
CA SER A 277 -6.23 -7.68 -2.87
C SER A 277 -5.64 -6.60 -3.78
N ALA A 278 -6.27 -5.43 -3.84
CA ALA A 278 -5.93 -4.43 -4.85
C ALA A 278 -4.86 -3.42 -4.41
N ARG A 279 -4.72 -3.19 -3.09
CA ARG A 279 -3.72 -2.27 -2.49
C ARG A 279 -3.75 -0.85 -3.07
N ILE A 280 -4.91 -0.42 -3.55
CA ILE A 280 -5.21 0.93 -4.07
C ILE A 280 -6.35 1.57 -3.25
N PRO A 281 -6.51 2.91 -3.29
CA PRO A 281 -7.57 3.61 -2.57
C PRO A 281 -8.98 3.09 -2.89
N ILE A 282 -9.87 3.15 -1.90
CA ILE A 282 -11.29 2.80 -2.06
C ILE A 282 -12.14 4.07 -2.10
N ILE A 283 -13.03 4.12 -3.09
CA ILE A 283 -14.15 5.03 -3.17
C ILE A 283 -15.39 4.24 -2.75
N MET A 284 -16.10 4.69 -1.71
CA MET A 284 -17.42 4.14 -1.41
C MET A 284 -18.49 5.04 -2.04
N SER A 285 -19.40 4.47 -2.81
CA SER A 285 -20.57 5.16 -3.35
C SER A 285 -21.86 4.43 -2.93
N ILE A 286 -23.00 5.12 -3.03
CA ILE A 286 -24.29 4.62 -2.55
C ILE A 286 -25.29 4.69 -3.70
N ASP A 287 -25.92 3.56 -4.01
CA ASP A 287 -26.99 3.46 -5.00
C ASP A 287 -28.25 2.92 -4.32
N LEU A 288 -29.20 3.81 -4.04
CA LEU A 288 -30.49 3.44 -3.45
C LEU A 288 -31.53 3.02 -4.50
N SER A 289 -31.23 3.20 -5.78
CA SER A 289 -32.19 2.96 -6.88
C SER A 289 -32.24 1.50 -7.32
N SER A 290 -31.20 0.73 -7.03
CA SER A 290 -31.13 -0.71 -7.29
C SER A 290 -32.03 -1.51 -6.35
N SER A 291 -32.70 -2.53 -6.93
CA SER A 291 -33.48 -3.53 -6.21
C SER A 291 -32.58 -4.25 -5.20
N GLY A 292 -32.71 -3.92 -3.91
CA GLY A 292 -31.83 -4.40 -2.85
C GLY A 292 -31.71 -3.44 -1.66
N VAL A 293 -31.70 -2.12 -1.89
CA VAL A 293 -31.82 -1.11 -0.82
C VAL A 293 -33.25 -0.56 -0.73
N GLY A 294 -33.94 -0.48 -1.87
CA GLY A 294 -35.25 0.16 -2.02
C GLY A 294 -36.48 -0.68 -1.63
N ASP A 295 -36.36 -2.01 -1.56
CA ASP A 295 -37.54 -2.91 -1.48
C ASP A 295 -38.35 -2.75 -0.18
N ASN A 296 -37.75 -2.14 0.86
CA ASN A 296 -38.40 -1.87 2.15
C ASN A 296 -38.54 -0.36 2.48
N ILE A 297 -38.18 0.54 1.56
CA ILE A 297 -38.28 2.00 1.79
C ILE A 297 -39.74 2.42 1.63
N ARG A 298 -40.42 2.66 2.75
CA ARG A 298 -41.83 3.08 2.78
C ARG A 298 -42.01 4.59 2.89
N SER A 299 -40.93 5.35 3.12
CA SER A 299 -40.97 6.81 3.20
C SER A 299 -39.64 7.50 2.86
N PRO A 300 -39.66 8.79 2.45
CA PRO A 300 -38.45 9.58 2.24
C PRO A 300 -37.56 9.71 3.49
N ALA A 301 -38.15 9.72 4.69
CA ALA A 301 -37.40 9.80 5.94
C ALA A 301 -36.58 8.53 6.22
N GLN A 302 -37.13 7.35 5.89
CA GLN A 302 -36.40 6.08 6.00
C GLN A 302 -35.24 6.02 5.01
N SER A 303 -35.44 6.49 3.77
CA SER A 303 -34.39 6.59 2.76
C SER A 303 -33.21 7.46 3.24
N ARG A 304 -33.50 8.64 3.82
CA ARG A 304 -32.49 9.54 4.37
C ARG A 304 -31.71 8.92 5.53
N SER A 305 -32.43 8.28 6.46
CA SER A 305 -31.80 7.60 7.61
C SER A 305 -30.84 6.49 7.15
N LEU A 306 -31.27 5.71 6.16
CA LEU A 306 -30.50 4.62 5.58
C LEU A 306 -29.26 5.13 4.85
N TYR A 307 -29.42 6.17 4.03
CA TYR A 307 -28.31 6.82 3.34
C TYR A 307 -27.25 7.35 4.33
N HIS A 308 -27.70 8.01 5.40
CA HIS A 308 -26.81 8.49 6.47
C HIS A 308 -26.09 7.35 7.19
N GLU A 309 -26.79 6.24 7.50
CA GLU A 309 -26.20 5.06 8.14
C GLU A 309 -25.07 4.45 7.29
N ILE A 310 -25.30 4.30 5.98
CA ILE A 310 -24.30 3.78 5.03
C ILE A 310 -23.10 4.74 4.95
N ALA A 311 -23.35 6.04 4.81
CA ALA A 311 -22.31 7.06 4.73
C ALA A 311 -21.43 7.09 5.99
N GLU A 312 -22.04 7.10 7.18
CA GLU A 312 -21.32 7.03 8.46
C GLU A 312 -20.55 5.72 8.60
N HIS A 313 -21.08 4.60 8.12
CA HIS A 313 -20.35 3.34 8.09
C HIS A 313 -19.11 3.42 7.19
N GLY A 314 -19.21 4.06 6.02
CA GLY A 314 -18.05 4.34 5.16
C GLY A 314 -16.95 5.12 5.89
N LEU A 315 -17.31 6.15 6.66
CA LEU A 315 -16.38 6.91 7.49
C LEU A 315 -15.75 6.07 8.60
N ARG A 316 -16.50 5.15 9.22
CA ARG A 316 -15.97 4.20 10.23
C ARG A 316 -14.94 3.25 9.63
N LEU A 317 -15.16 2.81 8.39
CA LEU A 317 -14.20 1.97 7.67
C LEU A 317 -12.96 2.74 7.20
N ALA A 318 -12.99 4.07 7.30
CA ALA A 318 -11.91 4.97 6.90
C ALA A 318 -11.50 4.78 5.42
N VAL A 319 -12.49 4.66 4.52
CA VAL A 319 -12.22 4.65 3.07
C VAL A 319 -11.55 5.96 2.65
N GLU A 320 -10.71 5.91 1.63
CA GLU A 320 -9.98 7.09 1.17
C GLU A 320 -10.91 8.14 0.57
N TYR A 321 -11.96 7.69 -0.12
CA TYR A 321 -12.99 8.56 -0.70
C TYR A 321 -14.41 8.06 -0.38
N LEU A 322 -15.32 9.00 -0.15
CA LEU A 322 -16.75 8.75 -0.01
C LEU A 322 -17.52 9.65 -0.99
N ALA A 323 -18.27 9.05 -1.91
CA ALA A 323 -19.09 9.76 -2.87
C ALA A 323 -20.49 10.01 -2.30
N LEU A 324 -20.87 11.29 -2.18
CA LEU A 324 -22.15 11.72 -1.63
C LEU A 324 -23.01 12.39 -2.70
N ASP A 325 -24.22 11.88 -2.89
CA ASP A 325 -25.22 12.45 -3.80
C ASP A 325 -25.66 13.85 -3.34
N LEU A 326 -25.40 14.85 -4.18
CA LEU A 326 -25.76 16.24 -3.96
C LEU A 326 -27.27 16.49 -4.03
N GLY A 327 -28.07 15.50 -4.47
CA GLY A 327 -29.53 15.51 -4.38
C GLY A 327 -30.07 15.29 -2.96
N GLN A 328 -29.23 14.88 -2.00
CA GLN A 328 -29.63 14.68 -0.60
C GLN A 328 -29.78 16.00 0.17
N ASP A 329 -30.47 15.94 1.30
CA ASP A 329 -30.70 17.08 2.18
C ASP A 329 -29.37 17.70 2.68
N LYS A 330 -29.26 19.03 2.57
CA LYS A 330 -28.05 19.78 2.97
C LYS A 330 -27.57 19.49 4.41
N PRO A 331 -28.42 19.45 5.46
CA PRO A 331 -27.95 19.17 6.82
C PRO A 331 -27.31 17.78 6.97
N LEU A 332 -27.83 16.78 6.26
CA LEU A 332 -27.27 15.42 6.24
C LEU A 332 -25.87 15.43 5.62
N LEU A 333 -25.72 16.12 4.48
CA LEU A 333 -24.42 16.24 3.80
C LEU A 333 -23.40 16.96 4.68
N GLU A 334 -23.79 18.08 5.30
CA GLU A 334 -22.92 18.84 6.21
C GLU A 334 -22.49 18.01 7.43
N GLU A 335 -23.39 17.21 8.02
CA GLU A 335 -23.05 16.31 9.14
C GLU A 335 -21.96 15.30 8.74
N VAL A 336 -22.14 14.59 7.63
CA VAL A 336 -21.17 13.59 7.14
C VAL A 336 -19.84 14.27 6.77
N ILE A 337 -19.87 15.42 6.10
CA ILE A 337 -18.66 16.17 5.73
C ILE A 337 -17.90 16.63 6.96
N ASN A 338 -18.58 17.11 8.01
CA ASN A 338 -17.96 17.53 9.26
C ASN A 338 -17.33 16.34 10.03
N ASN A 339 -17.88 15.15 9.87
CA ASN A 339 -17.42 13.92 10.53
C ASN A 339 -16.37 13.13 9.72
N ARG A 340 -15.97 13.61 8.53
CA ARG A 340 -15.19 12.83 7.54
C ARG A 340 -13.78 12.40 7.99
N GLY A 341 -13.18 13.14 8.93
CA GLY A 341 -11.78 12.96 9.31
C GLY A 341 -10.85 13.06 8.09
N MET A 342 -10.11 11.98 7.81
CA MET A 342 -9.16 11.92 6.69
C MET A 342 -9.80 11.52 5.35
N THR A 343 -11.03 11.00 5.34
CA THR A 343 -11.76 10.63 4.12
C THR A 343 -12.05 11.88 3.27
N LYS A 344 -11.80 11.78 1.97
CA LYS A 344 -12.12 12.83 0.99
C LYS A 344 -13.54 12.63 0.47
N ILE A 345 -14.33 13.70 0.45
CA ILE A 345 -15.71 13.67 -0.03
C ILE A 345 -15.75 14.05 -1.51
N ILE A 346 -16.36 13.17 -2.30
CA ILE A 346 -16.71 13.41 -3.71
C ILE A 346 -18.19 13.83 -3.75
N GLY A 347 -18.48 15.10 -3.96
CA GLY A 347 -19.86 15.56 -4.19
C GLY A 347 -20.32 15.12 -5.56
N GLN A 348 -21.21 14.13 -5.64
CA GLN A 348 -21.66 13.54 -6.90
C GLN A 348 -23.05 14.02 -7.30
N TYR A 349 -23.29 14.18 -8.59
CA TYR A 349 -24.65 14.24 -9.13
C TYR A 349 -24.71 13.59 -10.51
N VAL A 350 -25.78 12.83 -10.75
CA VAL A 350 -26.03 12.13 -12.02
C VAL A 350 -27.31 12.68 -12.64
N TYR A 351 -27.22 13.22 -13.85
CA TYR A 351 -28.35 13.71 -14.62
C TYR A 351 -28.97 12.59 -15.46
N ASP A 352 -30.28 12.37 -15.28
CA ASP A 352 -31.10 11.48 -16.10
C ASP A 352 -31.54 12.15 -17.41
N SER A 353 -32.06 11.35 -18.34
CA SER A 353 -32.24 11.69 -19.77
C SER A 353 -33.46 12.56 -20.12
N LEU A 354 -34.23 13.11 -19.17
CA LEU A 354 -35.47 13.87 -19.47
C LEU A 354 -35.70 15.10 -18.56
N PRO A 355 -35.81 16.33 -19.11
CA PRO A 355 -35.19 16.85 -20.34
C PRO A 355 -33.80 17.42 -20.01
N PRO A 356 -32.70 16.98 -20.66
CA PRO A 356 -31.39 17.46 -20.29
C PRO A 356 -31.17 18.79 -21.00
N MET A 357 -31.30 19.88 -20.27
CA MET A 357 -30.57 21.09 -20.67
C MET A 357 -29.09 20.66 -20.72
N GLY A 358 -28.47 20.64 -21.90
CA GLY A 358 -27.13 20.08 -22.13
C GLY A 358 -26.04 20.69 -21.25
N TRP A 359 -24.79 20.24 -21.38
CA TRP A 359 -23.67 20.64 -20.51
C TRP A 359 -23.46 22.15 -20.32
N ASP A 360 -23.98 22.97 -21.24
CA ASP A 360 -23.93 24.44 -21.18
C ASP A 360 -24.89 25.06 -20.15
N ASN A 361 -25.80 24.29 -19.54
CA ASN A 361 -26.75 24.81 -18.55
C ASN A 361 -26.08 25.22 -17.22
N GLU A 362 -26.48 26.39 -16.70
CA GLU A 362 -25.99 26.97 -15.44
C GLU A 362 -26.20 26.09 -14.20
N ASP A 363 -27.15 25.17 -14.22
CA ASP A 363 -27.42 24.22 -13.11
C ASP A 363 -26.18 23.38 -12.79
N ARG A 364 -25.40 22.95 -13.80
CA ARG A 364 -24.17 22.16 -13.56
C ARG A 364 -23.11 22.97 -12.84
N LEU A 365 -22.92 24.22 -13.26
CA LEU A 365 -21.99 25.12 -12.58
C LEU A 365 -22.50 25.44 -11.17
N SER A 366 -23.79 25.67 -11.01
CA SER A 366 -24.42 25.92 -9.70
C SER A 366 -24.22 24.75 -8.75
N ARG A 367 -24.36 23.50 -9.22
CA ARG A 367 -24.07 22.31 -8.42
C ARG A 367 -22.59 22.16 -8.08
N TYR A 368 -21.70 22.46 -9.02
CA TYR A 368 -20.26 22.48 -8.75
C TYR A 368 -19.91 23.48 -7.64
N LEU A 369 -20.45 24.70 -7.74
CA LEU A 369 -20.25 25.75 -6.73
C LEU A 369 -20.91 25.39 -5.39
N TYR A 370 -22.08 24.73 -5.41
CA TYR A 370 -22.72 24.21 -4.20
C TYR A 370 -21.84 23.17 -3.50
N ALA A 371 -21.33 22.18 -4.24
CA ALA A 371 -20.43 21.16 -3.70
C ALA A 371 -19.14 21.78 -3.12
N LYS A 372 -18.56 22.78 -3.80
CA LYS A 372 -17.47 23.60 -3.27
C LYS A 372 -17.87 24.29 -1.96
N GLY A 373 -19.05 24.90 -1.92
CA GLY A 373 -19.56 25.67 -0.78
C GLY A 373 -19.80 24.85 0.48
N ILE A 374 -20.24 23.59 0.34
CA ILE A 374 -20.42 22.67 1.48
C ILE A 374 -19.14 21.93 1.88
N GLY A 375 -18.02 22.17 1.18
CA GLY A 375 -16.71 21.64 1.56
C GLY A 375 -16.37 20.25 1.00
N CYS A 376 -16.91 19.86 -0.17
CA CYS A 376 -16.44 18.66 -0.87
C CYS A 376 -15.00 18.83 -1.37
N GLN A 377 -14.20 17.76 -1.31
CA GLN A 377 -12.80 17.78 -1.79
C GLN A 377 -12.72 17.54 -3.30
N LEU A 378 -13.68 16.83 -3.88
CA LEU A 378 -13.82 16.59 -5.31
C LEU A 378 -15.28 16.77 -5.71
N VAL A 379 -15.54 17.03 -7.00
CA VAL A 379 -16.90 17.10 -7.55
C VAL A 379 -17.03 16.15 -8.73
N ARG A 380 -18.08 15.32 -8.74
CA ARG A 380 -18.40 14.39 -9.83
C ARG A 380 -19.74 14.75 -10.45
N ILE A 381 -19.75 15.13 -11.72
CA ILE A 381 -20.97 15.43 -12.47
C ILE A 381 -21.04 14.47 -13.65
N LEU A 382 -22.07 13.63 -13.68
CA LEU A 382 -22.29 12.64 -14.75
C LEU A 382 -23.61 12.91 -15.46
N GLN A 383 -23.69 12.56 -16.74
CA GLN A 383 -24.93 12.67 -17.53
C GLN A 383 -25.12 11.41 -18.37
N VAL A 384 -26.33 10.85 -18.41
CA VAL A 384 -26.66 9.80 -19.40
C VAL A 384 -26.65 10.43 -20.80
N ALA A 385 -25.74 9.98 -21.68
CA ALA A 385 -25.68 10.48 -23.05
C ALA A 385 -26.91 10.03 -23.84
N THR A 386 -27.55 10.97 -24.53
CA THR A 386 -28.63 10.71 -25.49
C THR A 386 -28.11 10.71 -26.92
N GLU A 387 -27.04 11.48 -27.19
CA GLU A 387 -26.42 11.63 -28.51
C GLU A 387 -24.88 11.60 -28.37
N ARG A 388 -24.14 11.43 -29.47
CA ARG A 388 -22.66 11.37 -29.42
C ARG A 388 -22.04 12.76 -29.25
N GLU A 389 -22.75 13.77 -29.72
CA GLU A 389 -22.41 15.19 -29.70
C GLU A 389 -22.31 15.72 -28.26
N ASP A 390 -23.04 15.11 -27.32
CA ASP A 390 -22.98 15.40 -25.88
C ASP A 390 -21.56 15.32 -25.33
N ASN A 391 -20.69 14.48 -25.91
CA ASN A 391 -19.33 14.27 -25.44
C ASN A 391 -18.44 15.51 -25.64
N ALA A 392 -18.63 16.27 -26.71
CA ALA A 392 -17.85 17.48 -26.96
C ALA A 392 -18.21 18.60 -25.98
N ALA A 393 -19.46 18.63 -25.50
CA ALA A 393 -19.95 19.64 -24.57
C ALA A 393 -19.33 19.50 -23.16
N VAL A 394 -18.96 18.28 -22.75
CA VAL A 394 -18.23 18.01 -21.49
C VAL A 394 -16.92 18.80 -21.41
N ALA A 395 -16.17 18.86 -22.51
CA ALA A 395 -14.89 19.55 -22.55
C ALA A 395 -15.04 21.06 -22.35
N LYS A 396 -16.09 21.65 -22.94
CA LYS A 396 -16.42 23.08 -22.74
C LYS A 396 -16.74 23.38 -21.27
N PHE A 397 -17.58 22.55 -20.65
CA PHE A 397 -17.90 22.68 -19.22
C PHE A 397 -16.64 22.54 -18.34
N THR A 398 -15.80 21.55 -18.62
CA THR A 398 -14.54 21.34 -17.88
C THR A 398 -13.61 22.54 -17.98
N ASN A 399 -13.46 23.13 -19.17
CA ASN A 399 -12.65 24.33 -19.36
C ASN A 399 -13.25 25.55 -18.64
N ARG A 400 -14.57 25.68 -18.62
CA ARG A 400 -15.28 26.72 -17.86
C ARG A 400 -15.06 26.62 -16.36
N VAL A 401 -15.03 25.40 -15.81
CA VAL A 401 -14.70 25.19 -14.39
C VAL A 401 -13.24 25.50 -14.10
N ARG A 402 -12.31 25.09 -14.98
CA ARG A 402 -10.88 25.38 -14.84
C ARG A 402 -10.53 26.87 -14.96
N SER A 403 -11.36 27.67 -15.63
CA SER A 403 -11.16 29.11 -15.75
C SER A 403 -11.71 29.91 -14.57
N LEU A 404 -12.33 29.24 -13.58
CA LEU A 404 -12.77 29.91 -12.36
C LEU A 404 -11.57 30.40 -11.55
N PRO A 405 -11.67 31.58 -10.91
CA PRO A 405 -10.59 32.12 -10.11
C PRO A 405 -10.40 31.35 -8.80
N GLY A 406 -9.14 31.30 -8.35
CA GLY A 406 -8.74 30.70 -7.08
C GLY A 406 -8.72 29.18 -7.09
N GLU A 407 -8.35 28.58 -5.95
CA GLU A 407 -8.36 27.14 -5.81
C GLU A 407 -9.80 26.60 -5.76
N HIS A 408 -9.99 25.46 -6.43
CA HIS A 408 -11.29 24.81 -6.54
C HIS A 408 -11.12 23.29 -6.63
N PRO A 409 -12.09 22.51 -6.13
CA PRO A 409 -11.97 21.05 -6.08
C PRO A 409 -11.81 20.46 -7.50
N PRO A 410 -11.00 19.39 -7.67
CA PRO A 410 -10.92 18.67 -8.93
C PRO A 410 -12.30 18.21 -9.42
N LEU A 411 -12.52 18.35 -10.73
CA LEU A 411 -13.77 17.98 -11.39
C LEU A 411 -13.60 16.63 -12.10
N ILE A 412 -14.54 15.72 -11.85
CA ILE A 412 -14.78 14.48 -12.59
C ILE A 412 -16.04 14.72 -13.42
N ALA A 413 -15.93 14.77 -14.74
CA ALA A 413 -17.07 15.07 -15.61
C ALA A 413 -17.01 14.28 -16.90
N TYR A 414 -18.04 13.47 -17.15
CA TYR A 414 -18.21 12.71 -18.38
C TYR A 414 -19.65 12.21 -18.52
N ASN A 415 -19.99 11.77 -19.72
CA ASN A 415 -21.24 11.11 -20.01
C ASN A 415 -21.16 9.60 -19.74
N ILE A 416 -22.25 9.02 -19.24
CA ILE A 416 -22.43 7.58 -19.02
C ILE A 416 -23.33 6.97 -20.10
N GLY A 417 -23.37 5.64 -20.15
CA GLY A 417 -24.04 4.89 -21.21
C GLY A 417 -23.18 4.67 -22.45
N SER A 418 -23.70 3.88 -23.40
CA SER A 418 -22.97 3.42 -24.58
C SER A 418 -22.50 4.54 -25.51
N LEU A 419 -23.24 5.64 -25.57
CA LEU A 419 -22.94 6.84 -26.35
C LEU A 419 -21.95 7.78 -25.64
N GLY A 420 -21.83 7.68 -24.31
CA GLY A 420 -20.98 8.55 -23.48
C GLY A 420 -19.50 8.15 -23.40
N ARG A 421 -19.16 6.95 -23.89
CA ARG A 421 -17.81 6.35 -23.78
C ARG A 421 -16.67 7.25 -24.24
N THR A 422 -16.90 8.06 -25.28
CA THR A 422 -15.86 8.99 -25.77
C THR A 422 -15.45 9.99 -24.69
N SER A 423 -16.40 10.61 -23.99
CA SER A 423 -16.07 11.54 -22.89
C SER A 423 -15.45 10.83 -21.68
N GLN A 424 -15.76 9.55 -21.45
CA GLN A 424 -15.11 8.74 -20.40
C GLN A 424 -13.62 8.57 -20.67
N VAL A 425 -13.24 8.27 -21.92
CA VAL A 425 -11.83 8.12 -22.33
C VAL A 425 -11.02 9.39 -22.05
N PHE A 426 -11.58 10.57 -22.36
CA PHE A 426 -10.87 11.85 -22.22
C PHE A 426 -11.01 12.48 -20.83
N ASN A 427 -11.85 11.95 -19.94
CA ASN A 427 -11.88 12.43 -18.56
C ASN A 427 -10.57 12.07 -17.85
N SER A 428 -9.98 13.07 -17.18
CA SER A 428 -8.62 12.93 -16.66
C SER A 428 -8.55 12.34 -15.26
N VAL A 429 -9.63 12.36 -14.48
CA VAL A 429 -9.57 12.06 -13.04
C VAL A 429 -10.65 11.07 -12.66
N LEU A 430 -10.24 9.94 -12.07
CA LEU A 430 -11.10 8.94 -11.44
C LEU A 430 -12.33 8.56 -12.28
N THR A 431 -12.13 8.31 -13.58
CA THR A 431 -13.18 7.78 -14.45
C THR A 431 -13.59 6.39 -13.96
N SER A 432 -14.87 6.17 -13.66
CA SER A 432 -15.36 4.83 -13.31
C SER A 432 -15.27 3.90 -14.53
N VAL A 433 -14.66 2.73 -14.36
CA VAL A 433 -14.44 1.72 -15.41
C VAL A 433 -14.91 0.34 -14.94
N THR A 434 -15.16 -0.57 -15.87
CA THR A 434 -15.40 -1.99 -15.56
C THR A 434 -14.09 -2.79 -15.62
N HIS A 435 -14.16 -4.08 -15.31
CA HIS A 435 -13.01 -5.00 -15.39
C HIS A 435 -13.47 -6.40 -15.86
N PRO A 436 -12.68 -7.12 -16.68
CA PRO A 436 -13.03 -8.49 -17.14
C PRO A 436 -13.28 -9.49 -16.00
N ALA A 437 -12.68 -9.26 -14.84
CA ALA A 437 -12.86 -10.07 -13.64
C ALA A 437 -14.26 -9.97 -13.00
N ILE A 438 -15.12 -9.05 -13.48
CA ILE A 438 -16.46 -8.79 -12.96
C ILE A 438 -17.49 -9.38 -13.92
N LYS A 439 -18.17 -10.44 -13.50
CA LYS A 439 -19.19 -11.13 -14.32
C LYS A 439 -20.54 -10.45 -14.19
N ARG A 440 -20.81 -9.44 -15.04
CA ARG A 440 -22.11 -8.75 -15.07
C ARG A 440 -23.14 -9.53 -15.89
N ILE A 441 -24.29 -9.79 -15.27
CA ILE A 441 -25.41 -10.53 -15.90
C ILE A 441 -26.51 -9.57 -16.40
N LYS A 442 -26.66 -8.40 -15.76
CA LYS A 442 -27.67 -7.39 -16.09
C LYS A 442 -27.02 -6.03 -16.28
N ASP A 443 -27.44 -5.32 -17.32
CA ASP A 443 -27.03 -3.94 -17.56
C ASP A 443 -28.00 -2.99 -16.82
N ASN A 444 -27.47 -2.16 -15.91
CA ASN A 444 -28.23 -1.12 -15.21
C ASN A 444 -28.27 0.20 -16.00
N GLY A 445 -27.66 0.26 -17.19
CA GLY A 445 -27.60 1.42 -18.08
C GLY A 445 -26.70 2.56 -17.59
N LYS A 446 -26.43 2.63 -16.28
CA LYS A 446 -25.57 3.63 -15.62
C LYS A 446 -24.17 3.12 -15.27
N ASP A 447 -23.99 1.80 -15.28
CA ASP A 447 -22.71 1.19 -14.93
C ASP A 447 -21.67 1.40 -16.05
N PRO A 448 -20.37 1.45 -15.72
CA PRO A 448 -19.34 1.71 -16.72
C PRO A 448 -19.19 0.53 -17.68
N LEU A 449 -18.92 0.84 -18.95
CA LEU A 449 -18.90 -0.13 -20.06
C LEU A 449 -17.51 -0.35 -20.68
N ILE A 450 -16.51 0.45 -20.28
CA ILE A 450 -15.13 0.34 -20.76
C ILE A 450 -14.20 -0.02 -19.62
N THR A 451 -13.14 -0.76 -19.92
CA THR A 451 -12.08 -1.07 -18.96
C THR A 451 -11.02 0.04 -18.91
N SER A 452 -10.18 0.05 -17.88
CA SER A 452 -9.00 0.93 -17.86
C SER A 452 -8.09 0.67 -19.07
N ARG A 453 -7.97 -0.59 -19.50
CA ARG A 453 -7.17 -0.96 -20.68
C ARG A 453 -7.73 -0.33 -21.95
N ASP A 454 -9.04 -0.43 -22.17
CA ASP A 454 -9.70 0.17 -23.34
C ASP A 454 -9.52 1.68 -23.36
N ALA A 455 -9.68 2.34 -22.21
CA ALA A 455 -9.52 3.79 -22.08
C ALA A 455 -8.08 4.22 -22.38
N VAL A 456 -7.08 3.55 -21.82
CA VAL A 456 -5.66 3.83 -22.10
C VAL A 456 -5.35 3.60 -23.57
N GLN A 457 -5.76 2.46 -24.14
CA GLN A 457 -5.51 2.15 -25.54
C GLN A 457 -6.12 3.20 -26.48
N ALA A 458 -7.33 3.67 -26.18
CA ALA A 458 -7.98 4.74 -26.93
C ALA A 458 -7.22 6.08 -26.82
N LEU A 459 -6.59 6.39 -25.68
CA LEU A 459 -5.74 7.58 -25.53
C LEU A 459 -4.48 7.55 -26.41
N PHE A 460 -3.87 6.38 -26.58
CA PHE A 460 -2.77 6.20 -27.55
C PHE A 460 -3.26 6.30 -29.00
N GLN A 461 -4.39 5.64 -29.32
CA GLN A 461 -4.97 5.67 -30.67
C GLN A 461 -5.51 7.06 -31.08
N SER A 462 -5.79 7.93 -30.10
CA SER A 462 -6.24 9.30 -30.32
C SER A 462 -5.11 10.34 -30.24
N TYR A 463 -3.85 9.90 -30.13
CA TYR A 463 -2.67 10.79 -30.07
C TYR A 463 -2.67 11.75 -28.88
N VAL A 464 -3.39 11.41 -27.81
CA VAL A 464 -3.30 12.12 -26.52
C VAL A 464 -2.03 11.70 -25.76
N LEU A 465 -1.68 10.42 -25.90
CA LEU A 465 -0.46 9.80 -25.41
C LEU A 465 0.32 9.22 -26.59
N ASP A 466 1.65 9.21 -26.48
CA ASP A 466 2.53 8.79 -27.57
C ASP A 466 3.19 7.44 -27.24
N PRO A 467 3.35 6.52 -28.23
CA PRO A 467 4.22 5.37 -28.12
C PRO A 467 5.65 5.80 -27.73
N LEU A 468 6.27 5.14 -26.74
CA LEU A 468 7.61 5.51 -26.25
C LEU A 468 8.53 4.29 -26.21
N GLN A 469 9.82 4.55 -26.32
CA GLN A 469 10.90 3.58 -26.34
C GLN A 469 11.64 3.57 -25.00
N PHE A 470 11.67 2.42 -24.35
CA PHE A 470 12.37 2.18 -23.10
C PHE A 470 13.52 1.19 -23.29
N TYR A 471 14.57 1.35 -22.48
CA TYR A 471 15.79 0.57 -22.65
C TYR A 471 16.35 0.05 -21.33
N ILE A 472 17.17 -0.99 -21.40
CA ILE A 472 18.11 -1.35 -20.33
C ILE A 472 19.55 -1.08 -20.77
N LEU A 473 20.29 -0.32 -19.97
CA LEU A 473 21.65 0.13 -20.25
C LEU A 473 22.64 -0.49 -19.26
N GLY A 474 23.59 -1.28 -19.77
CA GLY A 474 24.74 -1.78 -19.00
C GLY A 474 25.62 -2.70 -19.83
N ALA A 475 26.75 -3.15 -19.27
CA ALA A 475 27.74 -3.95 -20.01
C ALA A 475 27.24 -5.38 -20.30
N SER A 476 26.49 -5.98 -19.38
CA SER A 476 26.04 -7.38 -19.46
C SER A 476 24.52 -7.45 -19.26
N VAL A 477 23.76 -7.13 -20.32
CA VAL A 477 22.28 -7.00 -20.26
C VAL A 477 21.52 -8.02 -21.12
N ALA A 478 22.23 -8.84 -21.90
CA ALA A 478 21.62 -9.80 -22.84
C ALA A 478 20.68 -10.82 -22.16
N TYR A 479 20.95 -11.17 -20.89
CA TYR A 479 20.16 -12.11 -20.10
C TYR A 479 19.10 -11.42 -19.22
N SER A 480 18.92 -10.11 -19.35
CA SER A 480 17.99 -9.36 -18.51
C SER A 480 16.54 -9.77 -18.75
N LEU A 481 15.80 -9.95 -17.66
CA LEU A 481 14.37 -10.23 -17.68
C LEU A 481 13.50 -8.96 -17.82
N SER A 482 14.11 -7.76 -17.73
CA SER A 482 13.40 -6.48 -17.81
C SER A 482 12.54 -6.32 -19.07
N PRO A 483 13.01 -6.64 -20.30
CA PRO A 483 12.18 -6.51 -21.49
C PRO A 483 10.90 -7.35 -21.44
N ALA A 484 11.00 -8.62 -21.01
CA ALA A 484 9.84 -9.51 -20.90
C ALA A 484 8.81 -8.96 -19.90
N MET A 485 9.28 -8.56 -18.70
CA MET A 485 8.41 -8.00 -17.67
C MET A 485 7.72 -6.70 -18.10
N HIS A 486 8.48 -5.74 -18.66
CA HIS A 486 7.95 -4.42 -19.00
C HIS A 486 7.01 -4.47 -20.21
N ASN A 487 7.34 -5.22 -21.26
CA ASN A 487 6.48 -5.33 -22.44
C ASN A 487 5.13 -5.99 -22.10
N ALA A 488 5.14 -7.09 -21.34
CA ALA A 488 3.91 -7.72 -20.89
C ALA A 488 3.05 -6.76 -20.03
N ALA A 489 3.69 -5.96 -19.19
CA ALA A 489 3.00 -4.96 -18.38
C ALA A 489 2.42 -3.80 -19.22
N PHE A 490 3.13 -3.33 -20.25
CA PHE A 490 2.62 -2.33 -21.19
C PHE A 490 1.36 -2.84 -21.90
N ASP A 491 1.42 -4.05 -22.45
CA ASP A 491 0.29 -4.66 -23.18
C ASP A 491 -0.95 -4.87 -22.28
N HIS A 492 -0.71 -5.30 -21.04
CA HIS A 492 -1.75 -5.48 -20.03
C HIS A 492 -2.45 -4.15 -19.71
N CYS A 493 -1.68 -3.07 -19.56
CA CYS A 493 -2.20 -1.73 -19.28
C CYS A 493 -2.73 -1.00 -20.52
N GLY A 494 -2.67 -1.60 -21.72
CA GLY A 494 -3.16 -0.98 -22.97
C GLY A 494 -2.22 0.10 -23.53
N MET A 495 -0.96 0.11 -23.11
CA MET A 495 0.05 1.08 -23.55
C MET A 495 0.74 0.60 -24.83
N SER A 496 1.05 1.52 -25.74
CA SER A 496 1.80 1.22 -26.98
C SER A 496 3.32 1.44 -26.82
N HIS A 497 3.85 1.29 -25.61
CA HIS A 497 5.27 1.43 -25.35
C HIS A 497 6.03 0.16 -25.70
N THR A 498 7.35 0.26 -25.85
CA THR A 498 8.22 -0.91 -26.05
C THR A 498 9.46 -0.80 -25.18
N TYR A 499 9.94 -1.94 -24.68
CA TYR A 499 11.14 -2.06 -23.88
C TYR A 499 12.13 -3.00 -24.57
N SER A 500 13.37 -2.54 -24.81
CA SER A 500 14.37 -3.32 -25.54
C SER A 500 15.76 -3.26 -24.94
N ILE A 501 16.63 -4.17 -25.37
CA ILE A 501 18.06 -4.13 -25.14
C ILE A 501 18.69 -3.45 -26.36
N PRO A 502 19.45 -2.35 -26.21
CA PRO A 502 20.10 -1.71 -27.35
C PRO A 502 21.21 -2.62 -27.91
N GLU A 503 21.43 -2.58 -29.23
CA GLU A 503 22.48 -3.37 -29.91
C GLU A 503 23.89 -3.10 -29.36
N ALA A 504 24.16 -1.84 -29.01
CA ALA A 504 25.38 -1.41 -28.35
C ALA A 504 25.04 -0.55 -27.13
N SER A 505 25.43 -1.03 -25.95
CA SER A 505 25.26 -0.30 -24.71
C SER A 505 26.56 0.44 -24.38
N SER A 506 26.48 1.77 -24.30
CA SER A 506 27.54 2.60 -23.74
C SER A 506 26.92 3.81 -23.05
N LEU A 507 27.68 4.46 -22.16
CA LEU A 507 27.24 5.75 -21.61
C LEU A 507 27.09 6.84 -22.69
N ALA A 508 27.80 6.73 -23.81
CA ALA A 508 27.66 7.65 -24.94
C ALA A 508 26.33 7.46 -25.69
N SER A 509 25.67 6.30 -25.56
CA SER A 509 24.35 6.06 -26.15
C SER A 509 23.29 7.03 -25.61
N LEU A 510 23.47 7.59 -24.40
CA LEU A 510 22.60 8.64 -23.86
C LEU A 510 22.56 9.89 -24.74
N ASP A 511 23.66 10.22 -25.40
CA ASP A 511 23.73 11.40 -26.27
C ASP A 511 22.88 11.21 -27.53
N GLN A 512 22.76 9.97 -28.02
CA GLN A 512 21.83 9.62 -29.10
C GLN A 512 20.38 9.63 -28.61
N LEU A 513 20.12 9.03 -27.45
CA LEU A 513 18.78 8.97 -26.85
C LEU A 513 18.21 10.37 -26.53
N SER A 514 19.04 11.36 -26.20
CA SER A 514 18.59 12.75 -26.02
C SER A 514 17.96 13.38 -27.28
N ARG A 515 18.29 12.86 -28.46
CA ARG A 515 17.78 13.36 -29.74
C ARG A 515 16.49 12.68 -30.17
N ASP A 516 16.14 11.56 -29.54
CA ASP A 516 14.89 10.85 -29.81
C ASP A 516 13.76 11.43 -28.95
N PRO A 517 12.76 12.10 -29.55
CA PRO A 517 11.61 12.61 -28.81
C PRO A 517 10.76 11.48 -28.19
N HIS A 518 10.86 10.24 -28.69
CA HIS A 518 10.09 9.09 -28.21
C HIS A 518 10.84 8.26 -27.16
N PHE A 519 12.06 8.63 -26.76
CA PHE A 519 12.70 7.99 -25.62
C PHE A 519 11.85 8.21 -24.36
N GLY A 520 11.43 7.13 -23.70
CA GLY A 520 10.57 7.15 -22.51
C GLY A 520 11.33 7.00 -21.19
N GLY A 521 12.55 6.46 -21.24
CA GLY A 521 13.39 6.25 -20.05
C GLY A 521 14.20 4.97 -20.16
N ALA A 522 15.07 4.72 -19.18
CA ALA A 522 15.86 3.50 -19.16
C ALA A 522 16.18 3.01 -17.75
N SER A 523 16.32 1.70 -17.62
CA SER A 523 16.96 1.08 -16.47
C SER A 523 18.48 1.07 -16.68
N VAL A 524 19.24 1.32 -15.61
CA VAL A 524 20.71 1.37 -15.64
C VAL A 524 21.26 0.28 -14.74
N VAL A 525 22.13 -0.56 -15.28
CA VAL A 525 22.82 -1.63 -14.54
C VAL A 525 24.33 -1.37 -14.49
N GLN A 526 25.09 -2.34 -13.96
CA GLN A 526 26.54 -2.26 -13.87
C GLN A 526 27.17 -2.08 -15.28
N PRO A 527 28.24 -1.28 -15.42
CA PRO A 527 28.99 -0.53 -14.40
C PRO A 527 28.56 0.92 -14.20
N TRP A 528 27.45 1.36 -14.80
CA TRP A 528 27.18 2.80 -14.96
C TRP A 528 26.35 3.45 -13.86
N ARG A 529 25.85 2.67 -12.89
CA ARG A 529 24.97 3.18 -11.82
C ARG A 529 25.55 4.36 -11.05
N VAL A 530 26.86 4.37 -10.82
CA VAL A 530 27.55 5.49 -10.13
C VAL A 530 28.00 6.56 -11.12
N GLN A 531 28.53 6.15 -12.27
CA GLN A 531 29.13 7.05 -13.26
C GLN A 531 28.11 7.98 -13.93
N ILE A 532 26.86 7.52 -14.13
CA ILE A 532 25.82 8.31 -14.81
C ILE A 532 25.39 9.54 -14.02
N SER A 533 25.66 9.60 -12.71
CA SER A 533 25.22 10.69 -11.83
C SER A 533 25.66 12.08 -12.30
N GLN A 534 26.83 12.16 -12.96
CA GLN A 534 27.38 13.42 -13.47
C GLN A 534 26.67 13.96 -14.73
N ARG A 535 25.88 13.12 -15.41
CA ARG A 535 25.15 13.51 -16.64
C ARG A 535 23.70 13.92 -16.37
N LEU A 536 23.22 13.81 -15.12
CA LEU A 536 21.84 14.10 -14.79
C LEU A 536 21.63 15.60 -14.54
N ALA A 537 20.50 16.12 -15.03
CA ALA A 537 20.08 17.50 -14.73
C ALA A 537 19.46 17.59 -13.33
N SER A 538 18.80 16.53 -12.88
CA SER A 538 18.21 16.43 -11.55
C SER A 538 18.14 14.97 -11.09
N ARG A 539 17.94 14.74 -9.79
CA ARG A 539 17.84 13.42 -9.18
C ARG A 539 17.00 13.49 -7.91
N SER A 540 16.42 12.36 -7.52
CA SER A 540 15.69 12.29 -6.25
C SER A 540 16.63 12.39 -5.05
N ARG A 541 16.09 12.80 -3.89
CA ARG A 541 16.82 12.78 -2.61
C ARG A 541 17.35 11.39 -2.24
N HIS A 542 16.66 10.34 -2.69
CA HIS A 542 17.07 8.96 -2.46
C HIS A 542 18.27 8.58 -3.30
N ALA A 543 18.17 8.82 -4.60
CA ALA A 543 19.25 8.61 -5.54
C ALA A 543 20.52 9.37 -5.12
N GLU A 544 20.36 10.60 -4.65
CA GLU A 544 21.46 11.40 -4.11
C GLU A 544 22.06 10.81 -2.83
N ALA A 545 21.24 10.45 -1.85
CA ALA A 545 21.70 9.84 -0.61
C ALA A 545 22.43 8.50 -0.86
N ILE A 546 21.92 7.68 -1.79
CA ILE A 546 22.52 6.41 -2.20
C ILE A 546 23.82 6.64 -2.98
N GLY A 547 23.88 7.70 -3.79
CA GLY A 547 24.98 7.95 -4.72
C GLY A 547 25.04 6.95 -5.89
N ALA A 548 23.90 6.38 -6.27
CA ALA A 548 23.77 5.48 -7.41
C ALA A 548 22.38 5.58 -8.05
N ILE A 549 22.32 5.48 -9.37
CA ILE A 549 21.13 5.61 -10.21
C ILE A 549 20.89 4.29 -10.93
N ASN A 550 19.67 3.77 -10.87
CA ASN A 550 19.28 2.59 -11.66
C ASN A 550 18.14 2.89 -12.63
N THR A 551 17.59 4.10 -12.63
CA THR A 551 16.44 4.51 -13.44
C THR A 551 16.64 5.93 -13.92
N ILE A 552 16.51 6.16 -15.22
CA ILE A 552 16.57 7.50 -15.84
C ILE A 552 15.29 7.82 -16.59
N MET A 553 14.84 9.06 -16.47
CA MET A 553 13.66 9.60 -17.15
C MET A 553 14.01 10.87 -17.92
N PRO A 554 13.46 11.08 -19.13
CA PRO A 554 13.65 12.32 -19.87
C PRO A 554 12.95 13.49 -19.19
N LEU A 555 13.63 14.64 -19.12
CA LEU A 555 13.05 15.92 -18.77
C LEU A 555 12.77 16.69 -20.06
N ARG A 556 11.48 16.92 -20.36
CA ARG A 556 11.04 17.47 -21.63
C ARG A 556 10.86 18.99 -21.61
N ALA A 557 10.94 19.59 -22.80
CA ALA A 557 10.74 21.02 -23.03
C ALA A 557 9.28 21.39 -23.31
N ARG A 558 8.91 22.62 -22.94
CA ARG A 558 7.77 23.35 -23.53
C ARG A 558 8.07 23.76 -24.98
N ALA A 559 7.02 24.14 -25.72
CA ALA A 559 7.12 24.67 -27.07
C ALA A 559 8.03 25.94 -27.20
N GLY A 560 8.42 26.57 -26.08
CA GLY A 560 9.37 27.68 -26.01
C GLY A 560 10.67 27.37 -25.26
N GLU A 561 11.18 26.13 -25.36
CA GLU A 561 12.49 25.67 -24.85
C GLU A 561 12.73 25.70 -23.33
N THR A 562 11.73 26.06 -22.54
CA THR A 562 11.81 25.99 -21.07
C THR A 562 11.41 24.60 -20.55
N MET A 563 12.12 24.09 -19.54
CA MET A 563 11.80 22.79 -18.93
C MET A 563 10.49 22.87 -18.14
N PHE A 564 9.65 21.84 -18.23
CA PHE A 564 8.49 21.72 -17.35
C PHE A 564 8.94 21.51 -15.89
N PRO A 565 8.22 22.09 -14.90
CA PRO A 565 8.38 21.71 -13.50
C PRO A 565 8.23 20.20 -13.29
N LEU A 566 8.95 19.61 -12.32
CA LEU A 566 8.97 18.15 -12.14
C LEU A 566 7.56 17.54 -11.94
N GLN A 567 6.66 18.25 -11.25
CA GLN A 567 5.26 17.79 -11.09
C GLN A 567 4.53 17.68 -12.44
N GLU A 568 4.78 18.61 -13.36
CA GLU A 568 4.20 18.59 -14.69
C GLU A 568 4.90 17.58 -15.62
N GLN A 569 6.19 17.33 -15.43
CA GLN A 569 6.89 16.22 -16.09
C GLN A 569 6.22 14.87 -15.74
N ALA A 570 5.89 14.67 -14.46
CA ALA A 570 5.24 13.45 -13.99
C ALA A 570 3.83 13.23 -14.59
N THR A 571 3.07 14.28 -14.88
CA THR A 571 1.75 14.12 -15.54
C THR A 571 1.87 13.89 -17.04
N ARG A 572 2.99 14.30 -17.66
CA ARG A 572 3.27 14.20 -19.10
C ARG A 572 4.22 13.07 -19.50
N ARG A 573 4.55 12.15 -18.59
CA ARG A 573 5.59 11.13 -18.83
C ARG A 573 5.33 10.20 -20.03
N ASN A 574 4.07 10.06 -20.45
CA ASN A 574 3.65 9.27 -21.62
C ASN A 574 3.42 10.12 -22.88
N GLN A 575 3.99 11.33 -22.95
CA GLN A 575 3.98 12.19 -24.13
C GLN A 575 5.40 12.28 -24.68
N ALA A 576 5.53 12.19 -26.00
CA ALA A 576 6.79 12.41 -26.71
C ALA A 576 7.13 13.90 -26.71
N GLY A 577 8.42 14.20 -26.84
CA GLY A 577 8.85 15.58 -26.92
C GLY A 577 10.35 15.75 -26.73
N ARG A 578 10.85 16.91 -27.11
CA ARG A 578 12.27 17.24 -27.03
C ARG A 578 12.78 17.09 -25.59
N VAL A 579 13.84 16.31 -25.44
CA VAL A 579 14.54 16.10 -24.17
C VAL A 579 15.57 17.20 -23.94
N LEU A 580 15.59 17.79 -22.75
CA LEU A 580 16.57 18.80 -22.33
C LEU A 580 17.53 18.30 -21.26
N GLY A 581 17.21 17.19 -20.62
CA GLY A 581 18.05 16.61 -19.58
C GLY A 581 17.43 15.34 -19.01
N TRP A 582 18.05 14.84 -17.95
CA TRP A 582 17.70 13.56 -17.35
C TRP A 582 17.39 13.73 -15.87
N TYR A 583 16.35 13.04 -15.42
CA TYR A 583 16.07 12.84 -14.01
C TYR A 583 16.49 11.43 -13.59
N GLY A 584 17.29 11.33 -12.52
CA GLY A 584 17.74 10.05 -11.98
C GLY A 584 17.00 9.61 -10.73
N GLU A 585 16.68 8.32 -10.67
CA GLU A 585 16.06 7.66 -9.54
C GLU A 585 16.78 6.34 -9.21
N ASN A 586 16.56 5.84 -8.00
CA ASN A 586 17.01 4.51 -7.60
C ASN A 586 15.82 3.69 -7.06
N THR A 587 15.49 2.60 -7.72
CA THR A 587 14.42 1.66 -7.31
C THR A 587 14.95 0.42 -6.61
N ASP A 588 16.26 0.18 -6.57
CA ASP A 588 16.85 -0.98 -5.90
C ASP A 588 16.46 -0.97 -4.43
N TRP A 589 16.62 0.18 -3.75
CA TRP A 589 16.32 0.28 -2.32
C TRP A 589 14.83 0.01 -2.01
N VAL A 590 13.93 0.29 -2.96
CA VAL A 590 12.50 0.01 -2.86
C VAL A 590 12.25 -1.49 -2.89
N GLY A 591 12.90 -2.19 -3.82
CA GLY A 591 12.85 -3.64 -3.92
C GLY A 591 13.40 -4.31 -2.67
N ILE A 592 14.58 -3.89 -2.23
CA ILE A 592 15.26 -4.40 -1.02
C ILE A 592 14.38 -4.19 0.22
N MET A 593 13.84 -2.99 0.40
CA MET A 593 12.98 -2.68 1.54
C MET A 593 11.71 -3.53 1.53
N THR A 594 11.13 -3.77 0.34
CA THR A 594 9.95 -4.61 0.17
C THR A 594 10.26 -6.07 0.52
N CYS A 595 11.38 -6.60 0.02
CA CYS A 595 11.87 -7.94 0.36
C CYS A 595 12.12 -8.10 1.87
N ILE A 596 12.75 -7.14 2.54
CA ILE A 596 12.98 -7.19 3.99
C ILE A 596 11.65 -7.13 4.75
N ASN A 597 10.79 -6.14 4.48
CA ASN A 597 9.53 -5.96 5.24
C ASN A 597 8.61 -7.18 5.20
N ARG A 598 8.61 -7.87 4.06
CA ARG A 598 7.82 -9.08 3.79
C ARG A 598 8.36 -10.33 4.46
N ASN A 599 9.69 -10.44 4.56
CA ASN A 599 10.36 -11.65 5.00
C ASN A 599 10.91 -11.58 6.42
N LEU A 600 10.93 -10.39 7.03
CA LEU A 600 11.42 -10.19 8.39
C LEU A 600 10.35 -10.53 9.43
N SER A 601 10.67 -11.50 10.29
CA SER A 601 9.79 -11.91 11.39
C SER A 601 9.52 -10.76 12.38
N PRO A 602 8.35 -10.71 13.03
CA PRO A 602 8.08 -9.72 14.08
C PRO A 602 9.09 -9.77 15.24
N ARG A 603 9.76 -10.91 15.47
CA ARG A 603 10.81 -11.06 16.48
C ARG A 603 12.08 -10.28 16.13
N ASN A 604 12.35 -10.14 14.84
CA ASN A 604 13.45 -9.35 14.29
C ASN A 604 12.98 -7.94 13.92
N ALA A 605 11.90 -7.43 14.53
CA ALA A 605 11.44 -6.06 14.33
C ALA A 605 12.59 -5.08 14.58
N ILE A 606 12.82 -4.21 13.59
CA ILE A 606 14.01 -3.37 13.53
C ILE A 606 13.96 -2.35 14.66
N SER A 607 14.91 -2.47 15.59
CA SER A 607 15.01 -1.61 16.76
C SER A 607 16.48 -1.39 17.12
N PRO A 608 16.99 -0.15 17.05
CA PRO A 608 18.30 0.18 17.60
C PRO A 608 18.31 -0.02 19.12
N PRO A 609 19.37 -0.60 19.72
CA PRO A 609 20.61 -1.11 19.12
C PRO A 609 20.58 -2.61 18.74
N LYS A 610 19.44 -3.29 18.86
CA LYS A 610 19.30 -4.76 18.76
C LYS A 610 19.35 -5.32 17.33
N THR A 611 19.41 -4.46 16.32
CA THR A 611 19.38 -4.87 14.91
C THR A 611 20.68 -4.49 14.22
N THR A 612 21.39 -5.52 13.73
CA THR A 612 22.60 -5.36 12.94
C THR A 612 22.37 -5.80 11.50
N GLY A 613 22.81 -4.97 10.55
CA GLY A 613 22.83 -5.29 9.13
C GLY A 613 24.24 -5.69 8.66
N LEU A 614 24.32 -6.50 7.62
CA LEU A 614 25.56 -6.87 6.92
C LEU A 614 25.35 -6.76 5.41
N VAL A 615 26.25 -6.05 4.74
CA VAL A 615 26.26 -5.87 3.29
C VAL A 615 27.57 -6.38 2.71
N ILE A 616 27.47 -7.29 1.74
CA ILE A 616 28.61 -7.85 1.02
C ILE A 616 28.64 -7.22 -0.37
N GLY A 617 29.67 -6.44 -0.66
CA GLY A 617 29.85 -5.71 -1.91
C GLY A 617 29.66 -4.20 -1.75
N ALA A 618 30.56 -3.43 -2.37
CA ALA A 618 30.59 -1.96 -2.31
C ALA A 618 30.11 -1.27 -3.62
N GLY A 619 29.39 -2.00 -4.48
CA GLY A 619 28.83 -1.47 -5.73
C GLY A 619 27.56 -0.63 -5.54
N GLY A 620 26.92 -0.24 -6.66
CA GLY A 620 25.66 0.53 -6.62
C GLY A 620 24.53 -0.19 -5.87
N MET A 621 24.45 -1.52 -5.97
CA MET A 621 23.47 -2.32 -5.24
C MET A 621 23.79 -2.41 -3.74
N GLY A 622 25.07 -2.52 -3.36
CA GLY A 622 25.51 -2.46 -1.96
C GLY A 622 25.16 -1.12 -1.31
N ARG A 623 25.35 -0.01 -2.03
CA ARG A 623 24.90 1.33 -1.58
C ARG A 623 23.39 1.39 -1.36
N ALA A 624 22.60 0.84 -2.29
CA ALA A 624 21.15 0.79 -2.14
C ALA A 624 20.70 -0.08 -0.95
N ALA A 625 21.39 -1.20 -0.69
CA ALA A 625 21.11 -2.09 0.45
C ALA A 625 21.35 -1.38 1.80
N ILE A 626 22.49 -0.69 1.94
CA ILE A 626 22.78 0.12 3.13
C ILE A 626 21.69 1.17 3.34
N TYR A 627 21.34 1.90 2.27
CA TYR A 627 20.29 2.91 2.35
C TYR A 627 18.94 2.34 2.77
N ALA A 628 18.51 1.21 2.19
CA ALA A 628 17.28 0.52 2.55
C ALA A 628 17.26 0.12 4.04
N MET A 629 18.37 -0.46 4.55
CA MET A 629 18.51 -0.82 5.97
C MET A 629 18.42 0.42 6.88
N LEU A 630 19.07 1.54 6.52
CA LEU A 630 18.99 2.80 7.26
C LEU A 630 17.56 3.37 7.26
N ARG A 631 16.86 3.32 6.12
CA ARG A 631 15.46 3.77 6.00
C ARG A 631 14.50 2.94 6.85
N LEU A 632 14.78 1.64 6.98
CA LEU A 632 14.04 0.73 7.85
C LEU A 632 14.33 0.95 9.35
N GLY A 633 15.33 1.75 9.69
CA GLY A 633 15.68 2.09 11.07
C GLY A 633 16.86 1.30 11.63
N CYS A 634 17.55 0.48 10.82
CA CYS A 634 18.83 -0.08 11.22
C CYS A 634 19.85 1.06 11.40
N ARG A 635 20.67 0.97 12.44
CA ARG A 635 21.66 2.00 12.80
C ARG A 635 23.07 1.45 12.99
N LYS A 636 23.25 0.13 12.92
CA LYS A 636 24.55 -0.53 12.98
C LYS A 636 24.63 -1.49 11.79
N ILE A 637 25.39 -1.10 10.77
CA ILE A 637 25.51 -1.84 9.50
C ILE A 637 26.99 -2.13 9.27
N PHE A 638 27.33 -3.38 8.98
CA PHE A 638 28.67 -3.77 8.57
C PHE A 638 28.75 -3.92 7.05
N ILE A 639 29.87 -3.53 6.46
CA ILE A 639 30.17 -3.74 5.05
C ILE A 639 31.47 -4.52 4.89
N TYR A 640 31.44 -5.53 4.03
CA TYR A 640 32.62 -6.23 3.54
C TYR A 640 32.70 -6.13 2.02
N ASN A 641 33.91 -5.95 1.47
CA ASN A 641 34.16 -5.96 0.04
C ASN A 641 35.57 -6.47 -0.25
N ARG A 642 35.77 -7.20 -1.36
CA ARG A 642 37.08 -7.75 -1.78
C ARG A 642 38.18 -6.69 -1.80
N THR A 643 37.86 -5.49 -2.30
CA THR A 643 38.75 -4.33 -2.26
C THR A 643 38.38 -3.45 -1.06
N LEU A 644 39.24 -3.43 -0.03
CA LEU A 644 39.00 -2.74 1.23
C LEU A 644 38.72 -1.23 1.04
N SER A 645 39.49 -0.55 0.19
CA SER A 645 39.32 0.89 -0.05
C SER A 645 37.91 1.25 -0.55
N ARG A 646 37.31 0.41 -1.41
CA ARG A 646 35.93 0.62 -1.87
C ARG A 646 34.91 0.52 -0.73
N ALA A 647 35.09 -0.41 0.22
CA ALA A 647 34.22 -0.48 1.41
C ALA A 647 34.39 0.73 2.32
N GLN A 648 35.64 1.19 2.51
CA GLN A 648 35.94 2.40 3.27
C GLN A 648 35.30 3.65 2.65
N ASP A 649 35.31 3.78 1.32
CA ASP A 649 34.65 4.89 0.61
C ASP A 649 33.13 4.91 0.84
N VAL A 650 32.48 3.74 0.76
CA VAL A 650 31.04 3.60 1.00
C VAL A 650 30.70 3.90 2.46
N ALA A 651 31.48 3.38 3.42
CA ALA A 651 31.27 3.66 4.84
C ALA A 651 31.42 5.16 5.14
N ARG A 652 32.47 5.81 4.62
CA ARG A 652 32.68 7.26 4.76
C ARG A 652 31.51 8.06 4.18
N HIS A 653 31.02 7.69 3.00
CA HIS A 653 29.85 8.33 2.37
C HIS A 653 28.64 8.31 3.31
N PHE A 654 28.24 7.13 3.79
CA PHE A 654 27.02 7.00 4.60
C PHE A 654 27.16 7.55 6.01
N ASN A 655 28.33 7.45 6.64
CA ASN A 655 28.59 8.08 7.94
C ASN A 655 28.54 9.61 7.84
N SER A 656 29.10 10.18 6.77
CA SER A 656 29.00 11.63 6.50
C SER A 656 27.54 12.05 6.26
N TRP A 657 26.80 11.27 5.46
CA TRP A 657 25.38 11.51 5.21
C TRP A 657 24.54 11.43 6.49
N ALA A 658 24.79 10.45 7.36
CA ALA A 658 24.08 10.28 8.63
C ALA A 658 24.36 11.44 9.60
N ALA A 659 25.62 11.88 9.70
CA ALA A 659 26.02 13.03 10.50
C ALA A 659 25.34 14.33 10.03
N ALA A 660 25.27 14.55 8.71
CA ALA A 660 24.59 15.71 8.12
C ALA A 660 23.06 15.68 8.32
N SER A 661 22.46 14.48 8.36
CA SER A 661 21.02 14.29 8.44
C SER A 661 20.44 14.38 9.87
N GLN A 662 21.24 14.79 10.87
CA GLN A 662 20.88 14.78 12.31
C GLN A 662 20.29 13.45 12.80
N VAL A 663 20.66 12.33 12.15
CA VAL A 663 20.31 11.00 12.63
C VAL A 663 21.23 10.74 13.82
N GLY A 664 20.70 10.60 15.03
CA GLY A 664 21.45 10.67 16.30
C GLY A 664 22.66 9.73 16.53
N SER A 665 23.10 8.94 15.55
CA SER A 665 24.40 8.26 15.53
C SER A 665 25.20 8.70 14.32
N THR A 666 26.43 9.19 14.53
CA THR A 666 27.34 9.63 13.46
C THR A 666 28.07 8.48 12.77
N GLU A 667 28.23 7.36 13.46
CA GLU A 667 28.83 6.14 12.91
C GLU A 667 27.75 5.07 12.80
N VAL A 668 27.31 4.79 11.57
CA VAL A 668 26.22 3.85 11.26
C VAL A 668 26.66 2.71 10.35
N VAL A 669 27.75 2.91 9.59
CA VAL A 669 28.38 1.91 8.72
C VAL A 669 29.81 1.65 9.17
N HIS A 670 30.13 0.38 9.44
CA HIS A 670 31.45 -0.08 9.89
C HIS A 670 32.05 -1.06 8.86
N VAL A 671 33.37 -1.03 8.68
CA VAL A 671 34.06 -1.86 7.69
C VAL A 671 34.62 -3.11 8.35
N LEU A 672 34.37 -4.28 7.75
CA LEU A 672 35.06 -5.52 8.09
C LEU A 672 36.28 -5.67 7.18
N GLY A 673 37.46 -5.87 7.78
CA GLY A 673 38.74 -5.87 7.08
C GLY A 673 39.00 -7.17 6.30
N SER A 674 38.69 -8.30 6.93
CA SER A 674 38.92 -9.64 6.42
C SER A 674 37.77 -10.59 6.76
N LEU A 675 37.61 -11.65 5.96
CA LEU A 675 36.68 -12.75 6.28
C LEU A 675 37.16 -13.62 7.45
N GLN A 676 38.44 -13.51 7.80
CA GLN A 676 39.01 -14.22 8.96
C GLN A 676 38.85 -13.45 10.26
N ASP A 677 38.35 -12.21 10.21
CA ASP A 677 38.15 -11.42 11.42
C ASP A 677 36.93 -11.95 12.20
N ASP A 678 37.08 -12.02 13.52
CA ASP A 678 35.99 -12.33 14.44
C ASP A 678 34.87 -11.30 14.31
N TRP A 679 33.64 -11.75 14.55
CA TRP A 679 32.52 -10.82 14.60
C TRP A 679 32.72 -9.83 15.77
N PRO A 680 32.54 -8.51 15.56
CA PRO A 680 32.79 -7.53 16.61
C PRO A 680 31.99 -7.80 17.89
N SER A 681 32.69 -7.92 19.02
CA SER A 681 32.09 -8.32 20.32
C SER A 681 31.13 -7.28 20.90
N ASP A 682 31.22 -6.04 20.44
CA ASP A 682 30.33 -4.92 20.79
C ASP A 682 29.07 -4.87 19.90
N ALA A 683 28.88 -5.82 18.99
CA ALA A 683 27.77 -5.87 18.05
C ALA A 683 26.99 -7.19 18.15
N CYS A 684 25.65 -7.10 18.12
CA CYS A 684 24.84 -8.29 17.86
C CYS A 684 25.16 -8.84 16.47
N HIS A 685 25.10 -10.17 16.31
CA HIS A 685 25.19 -10.82 15.01
C HIS A 685 24.14 -10.27 14.03
N PRO A 686 24.44 -10.26 12.73
CA PRO A 686 23.57 -9.68 11.73
C PRO A 686 22.28 -10.50 11.62
N CYS A 687 21.15 -9.81 11.49
CA CYS A 687 19.85 -10.41 11.18
C CYS A 687 19.26 -9.91 9.85
N LEU A 688 19.93 -8.94 9.21
CA LEU A 688 19.67 -8.47 7.86
C LEU A 688 20.96 -8.62 7.04
N ILE A 689 21.02 -9.58 6.12
CA ILE A 689 22.21 -9.83 5.29
C ILE A 689 21.85 -9.56 3.82
N ALA A 690 22.70 -8.82 3.12
CA ALA A 690 22.53 -8.51 1.69
C ALA A 690 23.82 -8.82 0.92
N SER A 691 23.76 -9.79 0.01
CA SER A 691 24.83 -10.15 -0.92
C SER A 691 24.65 -9.44 -2.26
N CYS A 692 25.52 -8.47 -2.53
CA CYS A 692 25.51 -7.60 -3.71
C CYS A 692 26.68 -7.88 -4.66
N VAL A 693 27.35 -9.02 -4.51
CA VAL A 693 28.48 -9.41 -5.34
C VAL A 693 28.01 -10.22 -6.54
N PRO A 694 28.65 -10.08 -7.71
CA PRO A 694 28.26 -10.85 -8.88
C PRO A 694 28.63 -12.33 -8.70
N ALA A 695 27.70 -13.22 -9.07
CA ALA A 695 27.93 -14.67 -9.12
C ALA A 695 28.41 -15.16 -10.51
N ASP A 696 28.36 -14.28 -11.51
CA ASP A 696 28.91 -14.48 -12.85
C ASP A 696 30.14 -13.58 -13.06
N PRO A 697 31.03 -13.90 -14.03
CA PRO A 697 32.13 -13.02 -14.40
C PRO A 697 31.61 -11.66 -14.91
N ASP A 698 32.27 -10.58 -14.52
CA ASP A 698 32.03 -9.24 -15.09
C ASP A 698 33.28 -8.77 -15.83
N GLN A 699 33.22 -8.78 -17.17
CA GLN A 699 34.38 -8.52 -18.03
C GLN A 699 35.56 -9.46 -17.67
N ASP A 700 36.68 -8.90 -17.23
CA ASP A 700 37.90 -9.62 -16.83
C ASP A 700 37.92 -10.03 -15.35
N GLU A 701 36.89 -9.66 -14.54
CA GLU A 701 36.83 -10.06 -13.13
C GLU A 701 36.11 -11.41 -12.94
N PRO A 702 36.73 -12.38 -12.24
CA PRO A 702 36.08 -13.66 -11.96
C PRO A 702 34.89 -13.50 -11.00
N PRO A 703 33.93 -14.45 -11.02
CA PRO A 703 32.78 -14.45 -10.12
C PRO A 703 33.25 -14.44 -8.66
N ALA A 704 32.49 -13.77 -7.79
CA ALA A 704 32.90 -13.59 -6.40
C ALA A 704 32.88 -14.91 -5.60
N ASN A 705 32.02 -15.87 -5.97
CA ASN A 705 31.85 -17.16 -5.31
C ASN A 705 31.85 -17.07 -3.78
N PHE A 706 31.08 -16.13 -3.25
CA PHE A 706 31.13 -15.76 -1.84
C PHE A 706 30.42 -16.78 -0.95
N GLU A 707 31.10 -17.17 0.13
CA GLU A 707 30.55 -17.91 1.27
C GLU A 707 30.78 -17.12 2.55
N MET A 708 29.82 -17.19 3.47
CA MET A 708 29.87 -16.46 4.73
C MET A 708 30.72 -17.20 5.77
N PRO A 709 31.58 -16.50 6.55
CA PRO A 709 32.18 -17.10 7.75
C PRO A 709 31.10 -17.58 8.72
N LEU A 710 31.19 -18.84 9.18
CA LEU A 710 30.16 -19.43 10.05
C LEU A 710 29.93 -18.64 11.34
N GLN A 711 31.00 -18.05 11.89
CA GLN A 711 30.94 -17.20 13.09
C GLN A 711 30.13 -15.92 12.90
N TRP A 712 29.89 -15.47 11.66
CA TRP A 712 29.02 -14.32 11.38
C TRP A 712 27.54 -14.72 11.34
N LEU A 713 27.19 -16.01 11.26
CA LEU A 713 25.82 -16.52 11.16
C LEU A 713 25.20 -16.86 12.53
N GLU A 714 25.76 -16.31 13.61
CA GLU A 714 25.43 -16.63 15.01
C GLU A 714 24.21 -15.93 15.61
N SER A 715 23.37 -15.30 14.78
CA SER A 715 22.11 -14.71 15.25
C SER A 715 21.17 -15.78 15.84
N PRO A 716 20.79 -15.66 17.14
CA PRO A 716 19.93 -16.65 17.80
C PRO A 716 18.49 -16.61 17.29
N THR A 717 18.07 -15.49 16.71
CA THR A 717 16.73 -15.28 16.14
C THR A 717 16.71 -15.46 14.62
N GLY A 718 17.83 -15.92 14.03
CA GLY A 718 18.02 -15.98 12.58
C GLY A 718 17.91 -14.59 11.95
N GLY A 719 17.30 -14.52 10.78
CA GLY A 719 17.22 -13.28 10.03
C GLY A 719 16.76 -13.49 8.60
N VAL A 720 16.96 -12.47 7.77
CA VAL A 720 16.76 -12.54 6.32
C VAL A 720 18.10 -12.39 5.61
N VAL A 721 18.32 -13.24 4.60
CA VAL A 721 19.42 -13.14 3.65
C VAL A 721 18.84 -12.81 2.28
N LEU A 722 19.33 -11.74 1.67
CA LEU A 722 19.01 -11.32 0.32
C LEU A 722 20.21 -11.60 -0.58
N GLU A 723 20.04 -12.47 -1.56
CA GLU A 723 20.97 -12.65 -2.67
C GLU A 723 20.43 -11.89 -3.88
N PHE A 724 21.27 -11.10 -4.53
CA PHE A 724 20.84 -10.31 -5.69
C PHE A 724 21.28 -10.89 -7.03
N ALA A 725 22.28 -11.76 -7.03
CA ALA A 725 22.58 -12.55 -8.21
C ALA A 725 21.42 -13.52 -8.47
N TYR A 726 20.96 -13.56 -9.72
CA TYR A 726 19.98 -14.54 -10.19
C TYR A 726 20.54 -15.43 -11.29
N LYS A 727 21.83 -15.30 -11.62
CA LYS A 727 22.55 -16.15 -12.56
C LYS A 727 23.91 -16.52 -11.94
N PRO A 728 24.09 -17.79 -11.53
CA PRO A 728 23.03 -18.76 -11.29
C PRO A 728 22.10 -18.32 -10.13
N LEU A 729 20.88 -18.87 -10.08
CA LEU A 729 19.97 -18.63 -8.95
C LEU A 729 20.49 -19.24 -7.65
N GLU A 730 21.18 -20.39 -7.75
CA GLU A 730 21.73 -21.12 -6.61
C GLU A 730 23.20 -20.76 -6.36
N THR A 731 23.40 -19.61 -5.73
CA THR A 731 24.74 -19.10 -5.40
C THR A 731 25.41 -19.93 -4.29
N PRO A 732 26.76 -19.88 -4.17
CA PRO A 732 27.45 -20.54 -3.06
C PRO A 732 26.93 -20.12 -1.68
N LEU A 733 26.63 -18.82 -1.49
CA LEU A 733 26.02 -18.32 -0.26
C LEU A 733 24.65 -18.97 0.02
N LEU A 734 23.76 -19.05 -0.97
CA LEU A 734 22.43 -19.65 -0.77
C LEU A 734 22.52 -21.15 -0.44
N ARG A 735 23.43 -21.89 -1.09
CA ARG A 735 23.70 -23.30 -0.75
C ARG A 735 24.16 -23.44 0.69
N GLN A 736 25.16 -22.65 1.07
CA GLN A 736 25.71 -22.65 2.42
C GLN A 736 24.62 -22.34 3.46
N MET A 737 23.79 -21.32 3.21
CA MET A 737 22.72 -20.93 4.12
C MET A 737 21.64 -22.01 4.28
N ARG A 738 21.33 -22.76 3.22
CA ARG A 738 20.39 -23.89 3.30
C ARG A 738 20.96 -25.04 4.12
N GLN A 739 22.22 -25.38 3.88
CA GLN A 739 22.92 -26.40 4.67
C GLN A 739 22.98 -26.01 6.15
N PHE A 740 23.39 -24.78 6.43
CA PHE A 740 23.45 -24.23 7.79
C PHE A 740 22.09 -24.28 8.49
N ARG A 741 21.00 -23.94 7.78
CA ARG A 741 19.63 -24.04 8.29
C ARG A 741 19.25 -25.48 8.62
N SER A 742 19.58 -26.45 7.76
CA SER A 742 19.28 -27.87 8.02
C SER A 742 20.05 -28.44 9.20
N GLU A 743 21.31 -28.02 9.38
CA GLU A 743 22.18 -28.53 10.46
C GLU A 743 21.88 -27.90 11.82
N THR A 744 21.58 -26.60 11.85
CA THR A 744 21.43 -25.85 13.11
C THR A 744 19.98 -25.63 13.55
N GLY A 745 19.01 -25.80 12.64
CA GLY A 745 17.61 -25.45 12.86
C GLY A 745 17.34 -23.95 13.03
N ARG A 746 18.33 -23.07 12.74
CA ARG A 746 18.18 -21.62 12.89
C ARG A 746 17.21 -21.03 11.85
N PRO A 747 16.32 -20.10 12.22
CA PRO A 747 15.22 -19.64 11.38
C PRO A 747 15.64 -18.56 10.36
N TRP A 748 16.53 -18.91 9.42
CA TRP A 748 16.95 -18.02 8.33
C TRP A 748 15.99 -18.06 7.14
N VAL A 749 15.64 -16.88 6.65
CA VAL A 749 14.77 -16.67 5.48
C VAL A 749 15.65 -16.28 4.30
N LEU A 750 15.52 -17.02 3.20
CA LEU A 750 16.33 -16.84 2.01
C LEU A 750 15.50 -16.19 0.90
N VAL A 751 15.96 -15.04 0.42
CA VAL A 751 15.38 -14.29 -0.69
C VAL A 751 16.39 -14.32 -1.83
N ASP A 752 15.99 -14.87 -2.97
CA ASP A 752 16.87 -15.01 -4.13
C ASP A 752 16.75 -13.82 -5.09
N GLY A 753 17.65 -13.76 -6.08
CA GLY A 753 17.78 -12.62 -6.97
C GLY A 753 16.55 -12.36 -7.84
N LEU A 754 15.73 -13.38 -8.13
CA LEU A 754 14.51 -13.22 -8.94
C LEU A 754 13.44 -12.42 -8.19
N ASP A 755 13.36 -12.57 -6.87
CA ASP A 755 12.44 -11.78 -6.06
C ASP A 755 12.78 -10.30 -6.12
N ASN A 756 14.07 -9.99 -5.94
CA ASN A 756 14.51 -8.60 -5.92
C ASN A 756 14.42 -7.95 -7.29
N VAL A 757 14.78 -8.65 -8.38
CA VAL A 757 14.72 -8.10 -9.74
C VAL A 757 13.29 -7.76 -10.15
N VAL A 758 12.31 -8.55 -9.71
CA VAL A 758 10.89 -8.28 -9.93
C VAL A 758 10.46 -7.06 -9.12
N GLU A 759 10.81 -7.00 -7.83
CA GLU A 759 10.40 -5.90 -6.95
C GLU A 759 10.98 -4.54 -7.38
N GLN A 760 12.25 -4.48 -7.83
CA GLN A 760 12.81 -3.24 -8.40
C GLN A 760 12.20 -2.91 -9.77
N ALA A 761 11.89 -3.88 -10.63
CA ALA A 761 11.27 -3.65 -11.94
C ALA A 761 9.82 -3.15 -11.83
N ILE A 762 9.06 -3.65 -10.86
CA ILE A 762 7.72 -3.16 -10.53
C ILE A 762 7.78 -1.67 -10.18
N ALA A 763 8.69 -1.27 -9.27
CA ALA A 763 8.85 0.14 -8.92
C ALA A 763 9.28 1.00 -10.11
N GLN A 764 10.14 0.47 -11.01
CA GLN A 764 10.53 1.15 -12.24
C GLN A 764 9.34 1.37 -13.18
N PHE A 765 8.53 0.33 -13.40
CA PHE A 765 7.33 0.44 -14.25
C PHE A 765 6.40 1.54 -13.74
N GLU A 766 6.14 1.59 -12.43
CA GLU A 766 5.26 2.59 -11.83
C GLU A 766 5.80 4.01 -11.99
N LEU A 767 7.12 4.21 -11.83
CA LEU A 767 7.77 5.51 -12.04
C LEU A 767 7.69 5.96 -13.50
N LEU A 768 8.07 5.07 -14.42
CA LEU A 768 8.18 5.36 -15.84
C LEU A 768 6.82 5.66 -16.49
N THR A 769 5.77 4.95 -16.07
CA THR A 769 4.46 5.00 -16.75
C THR A 769 3.39 5.78 -15.98
N GLY A 770 3.54 5.93 -14.65
CA GLY A 770 2.52 6.51 -13.80
C GLY A 770 1.29 5.62 -13.62
N ARG A 771 1.38 4.32 -13.94
CA ARG A 771 0.35 3.31 -13.67
C ARG A 771 0.84 2.29 -12.65
N LYS A 772 -0.12 1.67 -11.96
CA LYS A 772 0.18 0.54 -11.07
C LYS A 772 0.71 -0.63 -11.90
N ALA A 773 1.79 -1.25 -11.46
CA ALA A 773 2.35 -2.41 -12.16
C ALA A 773 1.47 -3.65 -11.95
N PRO A 774 1.21 -4.48 -12.99
CA PRO A 774 0.60 -5.80 -12.84
C PRO A 774 1.62 -6.76 -12.21
N ARG A 775 1.75 -6.73 -10.88
CA ARG A 775 2.85 -7.39 -10.16
C ARG A 775 2.85 -8.90 -10.37
N ARG A 776 1.68 -9.53 -10.30
CA ARG A 776 1.52 -10.97 -10.56
C ARG A 776 1.99 -11.34 -11.97
N LEU A 777 1.58 -10.58 -12.98
CA LEU A 777 1.99 -10.79 -14.37
C LEU A 777 3.50 -10.60 -14.54
N MET A 778 4.07 -9.50 -14.05
CA MET A 778 5.52 -9.26 -14.15
C MET A 778 6.33 -10.35 -13.46
N THR A 779 5.88 -10.83 -12.29
CA THR A 779 6.52 -11.96 -11.59
C THR A 779 6.48 -13.22 -12.45
N MET A 780 5.31 -13.55 -13.00
CA MET A 780 5.11 -14.73 -13.84
C MET A 780 5.99 -14.67 -15.10
N GLU A 781 6.07 -13.51 -15.76
CA GLU A 781 6.91 -13.32 -16.95
C GLU A 781 8.40 -13.39 -16.62
N ALA A 782 8.84 -12.88 -15.47
CA ALA A 782 10.21 -13.07 -15.02
C ALA A 782 10.54 -14.56 -14.83
N LEU A 783 9.65 -15.31 -14.18
CA LEU A 783 9.87 -16.73 -13.91
C LEU A 783 9.83 -17.59 -15.18
N ARG A 784 8.91 -17.31 -16.11
CA ARG A 784 8.82 -18.02 -17.41
C ARG A 784 10.05 -17.79 -18.28
N ASN A 785 10.52 -16.55 -18.33
CA ASN A 785 11.66 -16.18 -19.18
C ASN A 785 13.02 -16.44 -18.52
N TYR A 786 13.04 -16.81 -17.24
CA TYR A 786 14.26 -17.24 -16.57
C TYR A 786 14.65 -18.66 -17.02
N ALA A 787 15.82 -18.79 -17.63
CA ALA A 787 16.46 -20.06 -17.95
C ALA A 787 17.62 -20.29 -16.96
N GLY A 788 17.40 -21.15 -15.97
CA GLY A 788 18.42 -21.54 -14.99
C GLY A 788 19.30 -22.69 -15.48
N GLU A 789 20.20 -23.15 -14.60
CA GLU A 789 21.08 -24.30 -14.88
C GLU A 789 20.30 -25.59 -15.19
N SER A 790 19.13 -25.76 -14.57
CA SER A 790 18.21 -26.89 -14.79
C SER A 790 17.17 -26.65 -15.89
N GLY A 791 17.31 -25.57 -16.68
CA GLY A 791 16.33 -25.15 -17.68
C GLY A 791 15.27 -24.18 -17.12
N HIS A 792 14.11 -24.12 -17.78
CA HIS A 792 12.98 -23.28 -17.39
C HIS A 792 12.19 -23.91 -16.24
N PHE A 793 11.58 -23.08 -15.40
CA PHE A 793 10.62 -23.55 -14.40
C PHE A 793 9.37 -24.14 -15.06
N ASP A 794 8.81 -25.20 -14.46
CA ASP A 794 7.49 -25.69 -14.85
C ASP A 794 6.37 -24.76 -14.33
N GLU A 795 5.19 -24.84 -14.93
CA GLU A 795 4.06 -23.95 -14.58
C GLU A 795 3.62 -24.11 -13.12
N LYS A 796 3.77 -25.31 -12.56
CA LYS A 796 3.45 -25.59 -11.15
C LYS A 796 4.37 -24.83 -10.20
N THR A 797 5.67 -24.82 -10.46
CA THR A 797 6.68 -24.09 -9.69
C THR A 797 6.46 -22.59 -9.84
N ILE A 798 6.15 -22.11 -11.05
CA ILE A 798 5.83 -20.71 -11.30
C ILE A 798 4.63 -20.28 -10.44
N GLN A 799 3.55 -21.07 -10.48
CA GLN A 799 2.33 -20.77 -9.74
C GLN A 799 2.55 -20.73 -8.23
N ALA A 800 3.27 -21.73 -7.68
CA ALA A 800 3.61 -21.76 -6.26
C ALA A 800 4.43 -20.53 -5.83
N ARG A 801 5.45 -20.15 -6.61
CA ARG A 801 6.28 -18.97 -6.31
C ARG A 801 5.49 -17.67 -6.38
N VAL A 802 4.57 -17.55 -7.34
CA VAL A 802 3.67 -16.39 -7.48
C VAL A 802 2.71 -16.26 -6.30
N GLU A 803 2.20 -17.38 -5.78
CA GLU A 803 1.31 -17.43 -4.63
C GLU A 803 2.04 -17.27 -3.29
N GLY A 804 3.37 -17.23 -3.33
CA GLY A 804 4.21 -17.10 -2.13
C GLY A 804 4.33 -18.39 -1.33
N GLU A 805 3.94 -19.52 -1.91
CA GLU A 805 4.21 -20.86 -1.39
C GLU A 805 5.68 -21.20 -1.69
N ARG A 806 6.52 -21.27 -0.65
CA ARG A 806 7.95 -21.64 -0.76
C ARG A 806 8.32 -22.73 0.20
#